data_AF-A0A9W3BFY7-F1
#
_entry.id   AF-A0A9W3BFY7-F1
#
_cell.length_a   1.000
_cell.length_b   1.000
_cell.length_c   1.000
_cell.angle_alpha   90.00
_cell.angle_beta   90.00
_cell.angle_gamma   90.00
#
_symmetry.space_group_name_H-M   'P 1'
#
loop_
_entity.id
_entity.type
_entity.pdbx_description
1 polymer ?
#
loop_
_entity_poly.entity_id
_entity_poly.type
_entity_poly.pdbx_seq_one_letter_code
_entity_poly.pdbx_strand_id
1 'polypeptide(L)'
;MSFEHNERNIAQIQYEKKIHCLCQQLQEFQKQVENLQDELERNRSRLVTSCREQDDLKRQMSQKDDAISCYESKIEDLTFEMKERDKNSQKTIECLQQKVCSYHDQLQEKEAALFMCRNEVKTHIACMEEIKADFNNELQQRDIITKQMKEDLRRVYEDLKCRSDESCVLERTIVDFKSRLHQCCCQLKEADSRVACLQEKIQLLECQHSKERQCAQDELMESERKYSNCCNDLCACQNEIRKMKRCLQDKDEEIQALTSERNCMARELQNAKQEECILQDRISCLENDNKEICRLLQQKVKCIKELECQLCIKEQEQEQCQCCIEELNSKIRALNTSTSGFDVLGEKEDKADLSQQLKQCKEKCKKLEQEVEDLKKKLEWAVQEMENMAKEIKRLNCELDCARREICEKESMIGDLERTIEHAEHDMECRMKRVDEQLQKYEREIKEKTHMIADCEEKCCRYQHALCDKEHELENTEQKLARCNCELSNLCCKTKELEEARNCIQNRFNEMRVQYSELCEEYKITREQLQCQTVECSDAKRDLACAQREVEKLRRELDDVKMCLQEKEGQIFRLNEDKTCLASKVSSLQCRLEGETTQMTQQMADLKYHMEKENEQLRNCLIELEENNATLTQKNNALQRQLCQIEKCYYQKVETLSRENEMLQTKAADKEDQLQAAKDCITLKDSEIMRLKLRMCNIDRCNNMTSECCVPMPGSHALTCETGVKCRRRSASCCINSQSNNCNKWSVSTNEPEDKD
;
A
#
# COMPACT_ATOMS: atom_id res chain seq x y z
N MET A 1 200.81 -146.27 130.86
CA MET A 1 200.13 -144.96 130.90
C MET A 1 199.29 -144.83 129.65
N SER A 2 198.08 -144.25 129.76
CA SER A 2 197.15 -143.96 128.66
C SER A 2 196.11 -142.98 129.21
N PHE A 3 195.71 -141.95 128.43
CA PHE A 3 194.33 -141.45 128.28
C PHE A 3 194.22 -140.14 127.45
N GLU A 4 195.26 -139.29 127.42
CA GLU A 4 195.15 -137.88 126.97
C GLU A 4 194.93 -137.62 125.46
N HIS A 5 194.98 -138.61 124.57
CA HIS A 5 195.10 -138.33 123.14
C HIS A 5 193.79 -137.97 122.41
N ASN A 6 192.61 -138.30 122.96
CA ASN A 6 191.41 -138.45 122.13
C ASN A 6 190.54 -137.18 121.92
N GLU A 7 190.71 -136.11 122.71
CA GLU A 7 189.77 -134.97 122.68
C GLU A 7 189.92 -134.01 121.49
N ARG A 8 191.12 -133.90 120.88
CA ARG A 8 191.42 -132.81 119.94
C ARG A 8 190.65 -132.84 118.62
N ASN A 9 190.23 -134.01 118.13
CA ASN A 9 189.66 -134.15 116.78
C ASN A 9 188.26 -133.52 116.60
N ILE A 10 187.50 -133.27 117.67
CA ILE A 10 186.09 -132.86 117.57
C ILE A 10 185.96 -131.36 117.20
N ALA A 11 186.92 -130.52 117.59
CA ALA A 11 186.80 -129.06 117.46
C ALA A 11 186.91 -128.55 116.01
N GLN A 12 187.73 -129.19 115.16
CA GLN A 12 188.09 -128.65 113.84
C GLN A 12 186.89 -128.64 112.86
N ILE A 13 186.05 -129.68 112.89
CA ILE A 13 184.89 -129.87 112.00
C ILE A 13 183.82 -128.77 112.16
N GLN A 14 183.80 -128.06 113.30
CA GLN A 14 182.81 -127.00 113.56
C GLN A 14 183.10 -125.69 112.81
N TYR A 15 184.37 -125.38 112.53
CA TYR A 15 184.74 -124.09 111.93
C TYR A 15 184.43 -124.01 110.42
N GLU A 16 184.70 -125.07 109.66
CA GLU A 16 184.51 -125.09 108.20
C GLU A 16 183.05 -124.85 107.79
N LYS A 17 182.11 -125.46 108.52
CA LYS A 17 180.66 -125.28 108.30
C LYS A 17 180.21 -123.82 108.46
N LYS A 18 180.86 -123.05 109.33
CA LYS A 18 180.52 -121.64 109.59
C LYS A 18 180.96 -120.73 108.44
N ILE A 19 182.10 -121.01 107.81
CA ILE A 19 182.62 -120.24 106.68
C ILE A 19 181.72 -120.41 105.44
N HIS A 20 181.32 -121.65 105.12
CA HIS A 20 180.49 -121.94 103.95
C HIS A 20 179.16 -121.17 103.96
N CYS A 21 178.49 -121.10 105.12
CA CYS A 21 177.22 -120.38 105.28
C CYS A 21 177.35 -118.86 105.04
N LEU A 22 178.46 -118.23 105.45
CA LEU A 22 178.69 -116.80 105.26
C LEU A 22 178.92 -116.43 103.79
N CYS A 23 179.66 -117.26 103.03
CA CYS A 23 179.85 -117.04 101.59
C CYS A 23 178.53 -117.11 100.82
N GLN A 24 177.63 -118.01 101.23
CA GLN A 24 176.31 -118.17 100.60
C GLN A 24 175.41 -116.95 100.84
N GLN A 25 175.45 -116.35 102.04
CA GLN A 25 174.74 -115.09 102.33
C GLN A 25 175.22 -113.91 101.47
N LEU A 26 176.54 -113.79 101.23
CA LEU A 26 177.10 -112.72 100.40
C LEU A 26 176.63 -112.81 98.93
N GLN A 27 176.56 -114.01 98.36
CA GLN A 27 176.04 -114.21 96.99
C GLN A 27 174.56 -113.80 96.88
N GLU A 28 173.73 -114.15 97.88
CA GLU A 28 172.31 -113.79 97.86
C GLU A 28 172.10 -112.27 98.01
N PHE A 29 172.91 -111.57 98.79
CA PHE A 29 172.87 -110.10 98.88
C PHE A 29 173.31 -109.41 97.58
N GLN A 30 174.37 -109.88 96.91
CA GLN A 30 174.81 -109.26 95.66
C GLN A 30 173.73 -109.38 94.56
N LYS A 31 173.07 -110.54 94.49
CA LYS A 31 171.94 -110.81 93.58
C LYS A 31 170.71 -109.94 93.88
N GLN A 32 170.50 -109.53 95.14
CA GLN A 32 169.46 -108.55 95.49
C GLN A 32 169.80 -107.14 94.98
N VAL A 33 171.08 -106.72 95.05
CA VAL A 33 171.53 -105.42 94.53
C VAL A 33 171.35 -105.33 93.01
N GLU A 34 171.75 -106.37 92.29
CA GLU A 34 171.60 -106.44 90.82
C GLU A 34 170.12 -106.33 90.41
N ASN A 35 169.21 -107.09 91.05
CA ASN A 35 167.76 -106.98 90.82
C ASN A 35 167.21 -105.56 91.07
N LEU A 36 167.66 -104.88 92.12
CA LEU A 36 167.21 -103.51 92.46
C LEU A 36 167.71 -102.46 91.48
N GLN A 37 168.94 -102.61 90.96
CA GLN A 37 169.45 -101.73 89.89
C GLN A 37 168.62 -101.90 88.60
N ASP A 38 168.31 -103.15 88.26
CA ASP A 38 167.52 -103.50 87.07
C ASP A 38 166.07 -102.94 87.16
N GLU A 39 165.44 -103.00 88.34
CA GLU A 39 164.16 -102.33 88.60
C GLU A 39 164.23 -100.80 88.52
N LEU A 40 165.33 -100.20 88.99
CA LEU A 40 165.51 -98.75 88.97
C LEU A 40 165.71 -98.22 87.55
N GLU A 41 166.45 -98.93 86.70
CA GLU A 41 166.64 -98.58 85.28
C GLU A 41 165.34 -98.77 84.47
N ARG A 42 164.57 -99.83 84.75
CA ARG A 42 163.21 -100.02 84.21
C ARG A 42 162.27 -98.87 84.62
N ASN A 43 162.30 -98.45 85.88
CA ASN A 43 161.44 -97.36 86.37
C ASN A 43 161.86 -95.98 85.83
N ARG A 44 163.16 -95.70 85.67
CA ARG A 44 163.66 -94.52 84.95
C ARG A 44 163.16 -94.49 83.51
N SER A 45 163.27 -95.63 82.80
CA SER A 45 162.82 -95.74 81.41
C SER A 45 161.31 -95.46 81.28
N ARG A 46 160.49 -96.01 82.18
CA ARG A 46 159.04 -95.72 82.25
C ARG A 46 158.76 -94.24 82.52
N LEU A 47 159.51 -93.61 83.43
CA LEU A 47 159.35 -92.18 83.74
C LEU A 47 159.65 -91.29 82.53
N VAL A 48 160.74 -91.55 81.79
CA VAL A 48 161.09 -90.76 80.58
C VAL A 48 160.03 -90.91 79.50
N THR A 49 159.49 -92.12 79.28
CA THR A 49 158.37 -92.32 78.35
C THR A 49 157.13 -91.55 78.80
N SER A 50 156.75 -91.65 80.08
CA SER A 50 155.58 -90.96 80.63
C SER A 50 155.70 -89.43 80.57
N CYS A 51 156.89 -88.86 80.75
CA CYS A 51 157.11 -87.42 80.55
C CYS A 51 156.94 -87.00 79.09
N ARG A 52 157.38 -87.81 78.12
CA ARG A 52 157.16 -87.53 76.68
C ARG A 52 155.68 -87.59 76.32
N GLU A 53 154.97 -88.63 76.79
CA GLU A 53 153.51 -88.75 76.66
C GLU A 53 152.80 -87.53 77.26
N GLN A 54 153.24 -87.06 78.44
CA GLN A 54 152.69 -85.86 79.08
C GLN A 54 152.91 -84.60 78.24
N ASP A 55 154.10 -84.40 77.65
CA ASP A 55 154.40 -83.21 76.84
C ASP A 55 153.76 -83.25 75.45
N ASP A 56 153.59 -84.44 74.87
CA ASP A 56 152.81 -84.64 73.64
C ASP A 56 151.31 -84.36 73.91
N LEU A 57 150.77 -84.80 75.05
CA LEU A 57 149.41 -84.47 75.49
C LEU A 57 149.23 -82.98 75.77
N LYS A 58 150.20 -82.29 76.40
CA LYS A 58 150.17 -80.81 76.56
C LYS A 58 150.12 -80.09 75.22
N ARG A 59 150.92 -80.53 74.24
CA ARG A 59 150.92 -79.95 72.88
C ARG A 59 149.59 -80.23 72.14
N GLN A 60 149.00 -81.41 72.32
CA GLN A 60 147.65 -81.70 71.81
C GLN A 60 146.58 -80.85 72.48
N MET A 61 146.62 -80.65 73.80
CA MET A 61 145.70 -79.76 74.52
C MET A 61 145.78 -78.33 73.98
N SER A 62 146.97 -77.72 73.92
CA SER A 62 147.14 -76.37 73.37
C SER A 62 146.55 -76.25 71.95
N GLN A 63 146.80 -77.23 71.08
CA GLN A 63 146.23 -77.25 69.72
C GLN A 63 144.70 -77.43 69.68
N LYS A 64 144.09 -78.00 70.73
CA LYS A 64 142.63 -78.04 70.89
C LYS A 64 142.10 -76.71 71.44
N ASP A 65 142.79 -76.10 72.39
CA ASP A 65 142.42 -74.81 72.98
C ASP A 65 142.49 -73.68 71.93
N ASP A 66 143.57 -73.64 71.13
CA ASP A 66 143.72 -72.73 69.98
C ASP A 66 142.57 -72.91 68.97
N ALA A 67 142.20 -74.17 68.67
CA ALA A 67 141.13 -74.49 67.74
C ALA A 67 139.74 -74.14 68.30
N ILE A 68 139.52 -74.36 69.61
CA ILE A 68 138.30 -73.95 70.31
C ILE A 68 138.15 -72.44 70.22
N SER A 69 139.18 -71.67 70.55
CA SER A 69 139.14 -70.20 70.46
C SER A 69 138.84 -69.70 69.04
N CYS A 70 139.38 -70.35 68.01
CA CYS A 70 139.05 -70.05 66.61
C CYS A 70 137.58 -70.39 66.26
N TYR A 71 137.00 -71.44 66.84
CA TYR A 71 135.58 -71.75 66.66
C TYR A 71 134.66 -70.83 67.47
N GLU A 72 135.05 -70.42 68.67
CA GLU A 72 134.33 -69.45 69.50
C GLU A 72 134.21 -68.10 68.80
N SER A 73 135.33 -67.52 68.35
CA SER A 73 135.34 -66.28 67.55
C SER A 73 134.46 -66.41 66.30
N LYS A 74 134.50 -67.55 65.60
CA LYS A 74 133.65 -67.78 64.42
C LYS A 74 132.17 -67.94 64.77
N ILE A 75 131.84 -68.45 65.95
CA ILE A 75 130.46 -68.51 66.47
C ILE A 75 129.98 -67.11 66.85
N GLU A 76 130.84 -66.25 67.42
CA GLU A 76 130.53 -64.85 67.70
C GLU A 76 130.25 -64.06 66.42
N ASP A 77 131.12 -64.17 65.40
CA ASP A 77 130.92 -63.55 64.07
C ASP A 77 129.59 -63.99 63.43
N LEU A 78 129.33 -65.30 63.37
CA LEU A 78 128.08 -65.84 62.82
C LEU A 78 126.86 -65.40 63.65
N THR A 79 127.01 -65.26 64.97
CA THR A 79 125.94 -64.76 65.85
C THR A 79 125.68 -63.27 65.62
N PHE A 80 126.71 -62.47 65.31
CA PHE A 80 126.57 -61.07 64.94
C PHE A 80 125.93 -60.92 63.56
N GLU A 81 126.39 -61.68 62.55
CA GLU A 81 125.77 -61.72 61.22
C GLU A 81 124.29 -62.09 61.28
N MET A 82 123.92 -63.11 62.07
CA MET A 82 122.53 -63.51 62.27
C MET A 82 121.73 -62.36 62.89
N LYS A 83 122.22 -61.72 63.95
CA LYS A 83 121.52 -60.58 64.59
C LYS A 83 121.30 -59.39 63.65
N GLU A 84 122.27 -59.03 62.81
CA GLU A 84 122.07 -57.98 61.80
C GLU A 84 121.16 -58.47 60.65
N ARG A 85 121.22 -59.74 60.24
CA ARG A 85 120.30 -60.31 59.24
C ARG A 85 118.86 -60.30 59.75
N ASP A 86 118.63 -60.68 60.99
CA ASP A 86 117.31 -60.67 61.64
C ASP A 86 116.78 -59.23 61.77
N LYS A 87 117.63 -58.30 62.24
CA LYS A 87 117.31 -56.86 62.35
C LYS A 87 116.99 -56.21 60.99
N ASN A 88 117.68 -56.58 59.92
CA ASN A 88 117.39 -56.07 58.57
C ASN A 88 116.18 -56.77 57.92
N SER A 89 115.91 -58.03 58.27
CA SER A 89 114.66 -58.73 57.93
C SER A 89 113.47 -58.07 58.64
N GLN A 90 113.60 -57.74 59.93
CA GLN A 90 112.58 -57.06 60.73
C GLN A 90 112.22 -55.69 60.16
N LYS A 91 113.20 -54.83 59.84
CA LYS A 91 112.96 -53.55 59.12
C LYS A 91 112.21 -53.75 57.79
N THR A 92 112.51 -54.85 57.09
CA THR A 92 111.86 -55.18 55.81
C THR A 92 110.41 -55.60 56.03
N ILE A 93 110.14 -56.41 57.07
CA ILE A 93 108.79 -56.80 57.50
C ILE A 93 107.98 -55.56 57.92
N GLU A 94 108.54 -54.68 58.74
CA GLU A 94 107.91 -53.42 59.17
C GLU A 94 107.56 -52.51 57.99
N CYS A 95 108.49 -52.33 57.04
CA CYS A 95 108.27 -51.59 55.81
C CYS A 95 107.19 -52.21 54.91
N LEU A 96 107.10 -53.54 54.84
CA LEU A 96 106.05 -54.24 54.11
C LEU A 96 104.70 -54.15 54.84
N GLN A 97 104.67 -54.26 56.17
CA GLN A 97 103.46 -54.07 56.99
C GLN A 97 102.91 -52.66 56.83
N GLN A 98 103.75 -51.62 56.91
CA GLN A 98 103.33 -50.24 56.70
C GLN A 98 102.74 -50.01 55.30
N LYS A 99 103.32 -50.63 54.27
CA LYS A 99 102.77 -50.60 52.89
C LYS A 99 101.44 -51.35 52.78
N VAL A 100 101.30 -52.50 53.41
CA VAL A 100 100.04 -53.27 53.44
C VAL A 100 98.93 -52.47 54.13
N CYS A 101 99.21 -51.83 55.27
CA CYS A 101 98.27 -50.92 55.93
C CYS A 101 97.90 -49.75 55.00
N SER A 102 98.88 -49.03 54.45
CA SER A 102 98.59 -47.87 53.58
C SER A 102 97.81 -48.25 52.31
N TYR A 103 98.05 -49.42 51.72
CA TYR A 103 97.23 -49.91 50.59
C TYR A 103 95.85 -50.39 51.03
N HIS A 104 95.69 -50.91 52.25
CA HIS A 104 94.38 -51.25 52.80
C HIS A 104 93.54 -50.00 53.06
N ASP A 105 94.13 -48.96 53.65
CA ASP A 105 93.48 -47.67 53.89
C ASP A 105 93.06 -47.02 52.56
N GLN A 106 93.94 -47.02 51.55
CA GLN A 106 93.62 -46.55 50.19
C GLN A 106 92.51 -47.37 49.53
N LEU A 107 92.50 -48.71 49.72
CA LEU A 107 91.45 -49.57 49.18
C LEU A 107 90.09 -49.22 49.81
N GLN A 108 90.02 -49.11 51.14
CA GLN A 108 88.79 -48.69 51.85
C GLN A 108 88.31 -47.30 51.37
N GLU A 109 89.22 -46.35 51.17
CA GLU A 109 88.88 -45.01 50.65
C GLU A 109 88.23 -45.10 49.26
N LYS A 110 88.77 -45.94 48.35
CA LYS A 110 88.20 -46.11 47.00
C LYS A 110 86.91 -46.95 47.01
N GLU A 111 86.77 -47.93 47.91
CA GLU A 111 85.53 -48.67 48.11
C GLU A 111 84.40 -47.76 48.63
N ALA A 112 84.71 -46.87 49.58
CA ALA A 112 83.78 -45.85 50.08
C ALA A 112 83.35 -44.86 48.99
N ALA A 113 84.32 -44.36 48.20
CA ALA A 113 84.03 -43.48 47.06
C ALA A 113 83.17 -44.18 45.99
N LEU A 114 83.48 -45.44 45.65
CA LEU A 114 82.66 -46.24 44.72
C LEU A 114 81.24 -46.50 45.26
N PHE A 115 81.09 -46.69 46.58
CA PHE A 115 79.78 -46.83 47.22
C PHE A 115 78.95 -45.53 47.15
N MET A 116 79.58 -44.36 47.37
CA MET A 116 78.96 -43.05 47.17
C MET A 116 78.47 -42.88 45.73
N CYS A 117 79.38 -42.97 44.74
CA CYS A 117 79.03 -42.83 43.32
C CYS A 117 77.93 -43.82 42.89
N ARG A 118 77.95 -45.05 43.40
CA ARG A 118 76.91 -46.06 43.12
C ARG A 118 75.56 -45.69 43.71
N ASN A 119 75.50 -44.97 44.83
CA ASN A 119 74.25 -44.50 45.40
C ASN A 119 73.75 -43.21 44.73
N GLU A 120 74.66 -42.29 44.38
CA GLU A 120 74.35 -41.11 43.55
C GLU A 120 73.68 -41.53 42.23
N VAL A 121 74.27 -42.48 41.50
CA VAL A 121 73.70 -43.04 40.26
C VAL A 121 72.31 -43.67 40.50
N LYS A 122 72.07 -44.38 41.61
CA LYS A 122 70.72 -44.88 41.94
C LYS A 122 69.73 -43.73 42.16
N THR A 123 70.11 -42.69 42.89
CA THR A 123 69.22 -41.55 43.17
C THR A 123 68.92 -40.74 41.90
N HIS A 124 69.89 -40.62 40.98
CA HIS A 124 69.63 -40.04 39.66
C HIS A 124 68.71 -40.91 38.79
N ILE A 125 68.84 -42.24 38.84
CA ILE A 125 67.91 -43.14 38.13
C ILE A 125 66.49 -42.99 38.69
N ALA A 126 66.31 -43.02 40.02
CA ALA A 126 65.00 -42.86 40.65
C ALA A 126 64.34 -41.52 40.28
N CYS A 127 65.09 -40.41 40.38
CA CYS A 127 64.61 -39.07 39.99
C CYS A 127 64.23 -39.00 38.50
N MET A 128 65.00 -39.66 37.61
CA MET A 128 64.65 -39.76 36.18
C MET A 128 63.40 -40.64 35.94
N GLU A 129 63.11 -41.62 36.79
CA GLU A 129 61.88 -42.42 36.73
C GLU A 129 60.65 -41.64 37.25
N GLU A 130 60.82 -40.84 38.31
CA GLU A 130 59.81 -39.90 38.81
C GLU A 130 59.46 -38.83 37.75
N ILE A 131 60.45 -38.13 37.21
CA ILE A 131 60.27 -37.13 36.14
C ILE A 131 59.56 -37.74 34.91
N LYS A 132 59.90 -38.99 34.55
CA LYS A 132 59.25 -39.72 33.47
C LYS A 132 57.79 -40.08 33.79
N ALA A 133 57.47 -40.40 35.05
CA ALA A 133 56.10 -40.63 35.48
C ALA A 133 55.28 -39.32 35.40
N ASP A 134 55.84 -38.20 35.85
CA ASP A 134 55.18 -36.89 35.81
C ASP A 134 54.90 -36.43 34.37
N PHE A 135 55.86 -36.53 33.45
CA PHE A 135 55.61 -36.25 32.02
C PHE A 135 54.52 -37.16 31.42
N ASN A 136 54.46 -38.44 31.82
CA ASN A 136 53.43 -39.37 31.36
C ASN A 136 52.04 -39.01 31.93
N ASN A 137 51.98 -38.53 33.17
CA ASN A 137 50.76 -38.03 33.80
C ASN A 137 50.29 -36.73 33.11
N GLU A 138 51.19 -35.80 32.81
CA GLU A 138 50.88 -34.55 32.10
C GLU A 138 50.37 -34.83 30.68
N LEU A 139 51.00 -35.76 29.96
CA LEU A 139 50.54 -36.21 28.65
C LEU A 139 49.12 -36.78 28.72
N GLN A 140 48.81 -37.62 29.69
CA GLN A 140 47.45 -38.15 29.87
C GLN A 140 46.42 -37.06 30.18
N GLN A 141 46.77 -36.07 31.01
CA GLN A 141 45.90 -34.92 31.28
C GLN A 141 45.64 -34.07 30.02
N ARG A 142 46.69 -33.75 29.25
CA ARG A 142 46.58 -33.06 27.95
C ARG A 142 45.71 -33.85 26.96
N ASP A 143 45.82 -35.18 26.96
CA ASP A 143 45.04 -36.06 26.09
C ASP A 143 43.55 -36.10 26.47
N ILE A 144 43.22 -36.06 27.77
CA ILE A 144 41.86 -35.89 28.29
C ILE A 144 41.27 -34.53 27.90
N ILE A 145 42.02 -33.44 28.12
CA ILE A 145 41.60 -32.08 27.72
C ILE A 145 41.37 -32.01 26.20
N THR A 146 42.25 -32.62 25.40
CA THR A 146 42.13 -32.69 23.93
C THR A 146 40.88 -33.47 23.49
N LYS A 147 40.50 -34.53 24.22
CA LYS A 147 39.24 -35.27 23.99
C LYS A 147 38.02 -34.42 24.35
N GLN A 148 38.06 -33.72 25.48
CA GLN A 148 36.97 -32.82 25.91
C GLN A 148 36.76 -31.67 24.91
N MET A 149 37.82 -30.98 24.48
CA MET A 149 37.74 -29.92 23.47
C MET A 149 37.16 -30.40 22.13
N LYS A 150 37.43 -31.65 21.72
CA LYS A 150 36.84 -32.25 20.51
C LYS A 150 35.36 -32.63 20.69
N GLU A 151 34.91 -32.88 21.91
CA GLU A 151 33.51 -33.13 22.24
C GLU A 151 32.72 -31.81 22.23
N ASP A 152 33.21 -30.79 22.92
CA ASP A 152 32.55 -29.49 23.00
C ASP A 152 32.52 -28.77 21.65
N LEU A 153 33.58 -28.90 20.84
CA LEU A 153 33.56 -28.41 19.45
C LEU A 153 32.46 -29.09 18.62
N ARG A 154 32.21 -30.40 18.80
CA ARG A 154 31.14 -31.11 18.08
C ARG A 154 29.76 -30.59 18.49
N ARG A 155 29.52 -30.42 19.79
CA ARG A 155 28.28 -29.83 20.33
C ARG A 155 28.01 -28.45 19.74
N VAL A 156 29.02 -27.57 19.71
CA VAL A 156 28.90 -26.24 19.10
C VAL A 156 28.57 -26.30 17.60
N TYR A 157 29.11 -27.28 16.86
CA TYR A 157 28.73 -27.51 15.46
C TYR A 157 27.29 -28.01 15.29
N GLU A 158 26.83 -28.88 16.20
CA GLU A 158 25.46 -29.43 16.21
C GLU A 158 24.44 -28.35 16.59
N ASP A 159 24.71 -27.54 17.64
CA ASP A 159 23.92 -26.38 18.04
C ASP A 159 23.84 -25.34 16.91
N LEU A 160 24.97 -24.99 16.28
CA LEU A 160 25.01 -24.02 15.19
C LEU A 160 24.23 -24.51 13.96
N LYS A 161 24.24 -25.82 13.69
CA LYS A 161 23.40 -26.41 12.65
C LYS A 161 21.91 -26.29 12.99
N CYS A 162 21.50 -26.66 14.21
CA CYS A 162 20.10 -26.52 14.64
C CYS A 162 19.60 -25.07 14.53
N ARG A 163 20.42 -24.09 14.94
CA ARG A 163 20.07 -22.66 14.81
C ARG A 163 20.05 -22.17 13.35
N SER A 164 20.83 -22.78 12.47
CA SER A 164 20.75 -22.54 11.01
C SER A 164 19.45 -23.08 10.43
N ASP A 165 19.02 -24.28 10.82
CA ASP A 165 17.76 -24.89 10.42
C ASP A 165 16.55 -24.07 10.96
N GLU A 166 16.62 -23.58 12.20
CA GLU A 166 15.65 -22.62 12.77
C GLU A 166 15.57 -21.31 11.97
N SER A 167 16.71 -20.70 11.62
CA SER A 167 16.74 -19.47 10.79
C SER A 167 16.05 -19.72 9.45
N CYS A 168 16.30 -20.86 8.80
CA CYS A 168 15.66 -21.23 7.54
C CYS A 168 14.13 -21.39 7.67
N VAL A 169 13.60 -21.78 8.83
CA VAL A 169 12.15 -21.84 9.09
C VAL A 169 11.58 -20.44 9.34
N LEU A 170 12.28 -19.59 10.10
CA LEU A 170 11.88 -18.20 10.35
C LEU A 170 11.89 -17.36 9.07
N GLU A 171 12.89 -17.53 8.20
CA GLU A 171 12.98 -16.85 6.89
C GLU A 171 11.79 -17.21 5.98
N ARG A 172 11.42 -18.50 5.88
CA ARG A 172 10.22 -18.93 5.15
C ARG A 172 8.95 -18.30 5.73
N THR A 173 8.82 -18.31 7.06
CA THR A 173 7.69 -17.71 7.78
C THR A 173 7.57 -16.21 7.51
N ILE A 174 8.71 -15.49 7.43
CA ILE A 174 8.76 -14.06 7.07
C ILE A 174 8.37 -13.84 5.60
N VAL A 175 8.75 -14.73 4.68
CA VAL A 175 8.32 -14.68 3.27
C VAL A 175 6.81 -14.90 3.15
N ASP A 176 6.24 -15.87 3.87
CA ASP A 176 4.80 -16.13 3.90
C ASP A 176 4.02 -14.93 4.47
N PHE A 177 4.50 -14.31 5.55
CA PHE A 177 3.88 -13.08 6.08
C PHE A 177 3.98 -11.90 5.09
N LYS A 178 5.11 -11.72 4.40
CA LYS A 178 5.25 -10.69 3.34
C LYS A 178 4.29 -10.93 2.19
N SER A 179 4.12 -12.19 1.76
CA SER A 179 3.18 -12.59 0.71
C SER A 179 1.73 -12.26 1.09
N ARG A 180 1.31 -12.66 2.30
CA ARG A 180 -0.03 -12.35 2.84
C ARG A 180 -0.27 -10.85 3.00
N LEU A 181 0.73 -10.10 3.49
CA LEU A 181 0.63 -8.64 3.60
C LEU A 181 0.46 -7.99 2.22
N HIS A 182 1.24 -8.41 1.22
CA HIS A 182 1.10 -7.94 -0.16
C HIS A 182 -0.30 -8.22 -0.73
N GLN A 183 -0.84 -9.43 -0.50
CA GLN A 183 -2.21 -9.78 -0.89
C GLN A 183 -3.26 -8.85 -0.25
N CYS A 184 -3.14 -8.56 1.05
CA CYS A 184 -4.03 -7.62 1.74
C CYS A 184 -3.89 -6.19 1.21
N CYS A 185 -2.67 -5.74 0.87
CA CYS A 185 -2.46 -4.42 0.25
C CYS A 185 -3.11 -4.31 -1.15
N CYS A 186 -3.14 -5.40 -1.93
CA CYS A 186 -3.86 -5.42 -3.22
C CYS A 186 -5.38 -5.38 -3.00
N GLN A 187 -5.91 -6.18 -2.07
CA GLN A 187 -7.33 -6.17 -1.69
C GLN A 187 -7.79 -4.80 -1.18
N LEU A 188 -6.92 -4.08 -0.44
CA LEU A 188 -7.18 -2.71 0.00
C LEU A 188 -7.30 -1.76 -1.20
N LYS A 189 -6.34 -1.76 -2.13
CA LYS A 189 -6.39 -0.94 -3.36
C LYS A 189 -7.63 -1.22 -4.21
N GLU A 190 -8.06 -2.48 -4.30
CA GLU A 190 -9.32 -2.85 -4.96
C GLU A 190 -10.55 -2.30 -4.21
N ALA A 191 -10.50 -2.25 -2.87
CA ALA A 191 -11.56 -1.64 -2.06
C ALA A 191 -11.59 -0.12 -2.23
N ASP A 192 -10.44 0.56 -2.15
CA ASP A 192 -10.30 2.01 -2.37
C ASP A 192 -10.80 2.41 -3.78
N SER A 193 -10.43 1.63 -4.80
CA SER A 193 -10.91 1.84 -6.19
C SER A 193 -12.44 1.70 -6.29
N ARG A 194 -13.03 0.73 -5.58
CA ARG A 194 -14.50 0.57 -5.52
C ARG A 194 -15.17 1.71 -4.75
N VAL A 195 -14.55 2.21 -3.69
CA VAL A 195 -15.04 3.39 -2.93
C VAL A 195 -15.01 4.64 -3.79
N ALA A 196 -13.94 4.87 -4.56
CA ALA A 196 -13.84 6.01 -5.48
C ALA A 196 -14.96 5.98 -6.55
N CYS A 197 -15.16 4.86 -7.24
CA CYS A 197 -16.25 4.70 -8.22
C CYS A 197 -17.66 4.87 -7.59
N LEU A 198 -17.84 4.49 -6.31
CA LEU A 198 -19.09 4.72 -5.59
C LEU A 198 -19.26 6.19 -5.19
N GLN A 199 -18.20 6.89 -4.82
CA GLN A 199 -18.22 8.33 -4.51
C GLN A 199 -18.55 9.17 -5.76
N GLU A 200 -17.94 8.87 -6.91
CA GLU A 200 -18.30 9.50 -8.19
C GLU A 200 -19.78 9.27 -8.54
N LYS A 201 -20.27 8.04 -8.35
CA LYS A 201 -21.68 7.71 -8.58
C LYS A 201 -22.64 8.43 -7.62
N ILE A 202 -22.25 8.63 -6.36
CA ILE A 202 -23.01 9.44 -5.39
C ILE A 202 -23.04 10.90 -5.85
N GLN A 203 -21.91 11.50 -6.19
CA GLN A 203 -21.84 12.90 -6.66
C GLN A 203 -22.68 13.12 -7.93
N LEU A 204 -22.70 12.16 -8.86
CA LEU A 204 -23.55 12.21 -10.04
C LEU A 204 -25.05 12.18 -9.68
N LEU A 205 -25.46 11.34 -8.73
CA LEU A 205 -26.85 11.27 -8.24
C LEU A 205 -27.25 12.51 -7.44
N GLU A 206 -26.36 13.08 -6.62
CA GLU A 206 -26.58 14.35 -5.92
C GLU A 206 -26.73 15.52 -6.89
N CYS A 207 -25.89 15.57 -7.93
CA CYS A 207 -25.97 16.55 -9.01
C CYS A 207 -27.27 16.41 -9.83
N GLN A 208 -27.70 15.18 -10.11
CA GLN A 208 -28.99 14.92 -10.75
C GLN A 208 -30.16 15.36 -9.87
N HIS A 209 -30.20 14.92 -8.60
CA HIS A 209 -31.26 15.26 -7.66
C HIS A 209 -31.37 16.77 -7.41
N SER A 210 -30.24 17.49 -7.37
CA SER A 210 -30.22 18.95 -7.27
C SER A 210 -30.85 19.64 -8.49
N LYS A 211 -30.63 19.11 -9.70
CA LYS A 211 -31.29 19.60 -10.93
C LYS A 211 -32.79 19.30 -10.94
N GLU A 212 -33.18 18.07 -10.61
CA GLU A 212 -34.59 17.66 -10.52
C GLU A 212 -35.35 18.52 -9.51
N ARG A 213 -34.74 18.78 -8.34
CA ARG A 213 -35.27 19.68 -7.31
C ARG A 213 -35.41 21.12 -7.80
N GLN A 214 -34.43 21.64 -8.55
CA GLN A 214 -34.51 22.98 -9.14
C GLN A 214 -35.65 23.06 -10.16
N CYS A 215 -35.74 22.11 -11.09
CA CYS A 215 -36.84 22.06 -12.06
C CYS A 215 -38.22 21.98 -11.39
N ALA A 216 -38.39 21.12 -10.38
CA ALA A 216 -39.64 21.03 -9.63
C ALA A 216 -39.97 22.31 -8.85
N GLN A 217 -38.96 23.05 -8.37
CA GLN A 217 -39.15 24.36 -7.73
C GLN A 217 -39.55 25.43 -8.74
N ASP A 218 -38.98 25.43 -9.94
CA ASP A 218 -39.33 26.36 -11.02
C ASP A 218 -40.75 26.09 -11.57
N GLU A 219 -41.12 24.82 -11.73
CA GLU A 219 -42.50 24.40 -12.04
C GLU A 219 -43.50 24.82 -10.95
N LEU A 220 -43.13 24.66 -9.67
CA LEU A 220 -43.95 25.09 -8.55
C LEU A 220 -44.18 26.61 -8.58
N MET A 221 -43.11 27.42 -8.66
CA MET A 221 -43.21 28.89 -8.71
C MET A 221 -44.06 29.38 -9.90
N GLU A 222 -43.94 28.73 -11.05
CA GLU A 222 -44.76 29.04 -12.23
C GLU A 222 -46.23 28.59 -12.07
N SER A 223 -46.49 27.53 -11.31
CA SER A 223 -47.85 27.14 -10.92
C SER A 223 -48.47 28.12 -9.92
N GLU A 224 -47.71 28.55 -8.89
CA GLU A 224 -48.13 29.56 -7.91
C GLU A 224 -48.43 30.89 -8.60
N ARG A 225 -47.63 31.29 -9.60
CA ARG A 225 -47.86 32.47 -10.43
C ARG A 225 -49.18 32.38 -11.20
N LYS A 226 -49.50 31.21 -11.77
CA LYS A 226 -50.79 30.95 -12.43
C LYS A 226 -51.96 30.99 -11.45
N TYR A 227 -51.84 30.35 -10.29
CA TYR A 227 -52.88 30.40 -9.26
C TYR A 227 -53.10 31.83 -8.73
N SER A 228 -52.04 32.60 -8.50
CA SER A 228 -52.11 34.01 -8.10
C SER A 228 -52.87 34.85 -9.14
N ASN A 229 -52.56 34.70 -10.43
CA ASN A 229 -53.31 35.35 -11.51
C ASN A 229 -54.79 34.95 -11.50
N CYS A 230 -55.10 33.66 -11.45
CA CYS A 230 -56.49 33.17 -11.35
C CYS A 230 -57.23 33.70 -10.11
N CYS A 231 -56.55 33.87 -8.98
CA CYS A 231 -57.11 34.48 -7.77
C CYS A 231 -57.36 35.98 -7.94
N ASN A 232 -56.50 36.70 -8.64
CA ASN A 232 -56.69 38.11 -8.98
C ASN A 232 -57.87 38.30 -9.94
N ASP A 233 -57.97 37.46 -10.98
CA ASP A 233 -59.10 37.45 -11.93
C ASP A 233 -60.42 37.09 -11.24
N LEU A 234 -60.41 36.10 -10.34
CA LEU A 234 -61.56 35.76 -9.49
C LEU A 234 -61.93 36.92 -8.56
N CYS A 235 -60.96 37.64 -8.01
CA CYS A 235 -61.21 38.83 -7.19
C CYS A 235 -61.82 39.98 -8.01
N ALA A 236 -61.35 40.19 -9.24
CA ALA A 236 -61.95 41.14 -10.19
C ALA A 236 -63.40 40.76 -10.52
N CYS A 237 -63.66 39.49 -10.87
CA CYS A 237 -65.01 38.97 -11.09
C CYS A 237 -65.90 39.12 -9.83
N GLN A 238 -65.38 38.85 -8.63
CA GLN A 238 -66.10 39.12 -7.38
C GLN A 238 -66.36 40.62 -7.17
N ASN A 239 -65.47 41.51 -7.59
CA ASN A 239 -65.69 42.96 -7.50
C ASN A 239 -66.78 43.42 -8.47
N GLU A 240 -66.85 42.89 -9.69
CA GLU A 240 -67.98 43.12 -10.59
C GLU A 240 -69.29 42.55 -10.02
N ILE A 241 -69.27 41.33 -9.45
CA ILE A 241 -70.44 40.77 -8.75
C ILE A 241 -70.84 41.65 -7.55
N ARG A 242 -69.90 42.25 -6.81
CA ARG A 242 -70.17 43.23 -5.74
C ARG A 242 -70.71 44.57 -6.26
N LYS A 243 -70.38 44.98 -7.49
CA LYS A 243 -71.02 46.15 -8.14
C LYS A 243 -72.44 45.81 -8.58
N MET A 244 -72.63 44.67 -9.24
CA MET A 244 -73.95 44.20 -9.69
C MET A 244 -74.90 43.95 -8.50
N LYS A 245 -74.41 43.35 -7.40
CA LYS A 245 -75.18 43.21 -6.15
C LYS A 245 -75.50 44.55 -5.50
N ARG A 246 -74.62 45.55 -5.57
CA ARG A 246 -74.96 46.91 -5.12
C ARG A 246 -76.02 47.53 -6.03
N CYS A 247 -75.86 47.49 -7.35
CA CYS A 247 -76.89 47.98 -8.28
C CYS A 247 -78.26 47.28 -8.07
N LEU A 248 -78.29 45.99 -7.72
CA LEU A 248 -79.51 45.29 -7.32
C LEU A 248 -80.04 45.76 -5.96
N GLN A 249 -79.16 45.95 -4.96
CA GLN A 249 -79.52 46.51 -3.67
C GLN A 249 -80.05 47.94 -3.79
N ASP A 250 -79.43 48.81 -4.61
CA ASP A 250 -79.89 50.17 -4.90
C ASP A 250 -81.32 50.14 -5.50
N LYS A 251 -81.64 49.11 -6.29
CA LYS A 251 -82.98 48.88 -6.88
C LYS A 251 -83.96 48.28 -5.86
N ASP A 252 -83.53 47.37 -4.99
CA ASP A 252 -84.34 46.87 -3.87
C ASP A 252 -84.57 47.97 -2.82
N GLU A 253 -83.65 48.92 -2.65
CA GLU A 253 -83.78 50.10 -1.80
C GLU A 253 -84.69 51.14 -2.44
N GLU A 254 -84.69 51.31 -3.77
CA GLU A 254 -85.69 52.10 -4.50
C GLU A 254 -87.10 51.49 -4.39
N ILE A 255 -87.22 50.16 -4.54
CA ILE A 255 -88.48 49.42 -4.32
C ILE A 255 -88.93 49.52 -2.86
N GLN A 256 -88.00 49.43 -1.89
CA GLN A 256 -88.29 49.64 -0.48
C GLN A 256 -88.66 51.10 -0.18
N ALA A 257 -88.05 52.08 -0.84
CA ALA A 257 -88.41 53.50 -0.70
C ALA A 257 -89.85 53.71 -1.15
N LEU A 258 -90.22 53.28 -2.37
CA LEU A 258 -91.59 53.32 -2.90
C LEU A 258 -92.58 52.53 -2.01
N THR A 259 -92.15 51.39 -1.46
CA THR A 259 -92.94 50.59 -0.51
C THR A 259 -93.09 51.29 0.85
N SER A 260 -92.06 52.02 1.30
CA SER A 260 -92.05 52.77 2.55
C SER A 260 -92.84 54.07 2.44
N GLU A 261 -92.88 54.69 1.26
CA GLU A 261 -93.71 55.84 0.89
C GLU A 261 -95.19 55.43 0.86
N ARG A 262 -95.51 54.30 0.19
CA ARG A 262 -96.83 53.64 0.29
C ARG A 262 -97.21 53.35 1.75
N ASN A 263 -96.26 52.89 2.56
CA ASN A 263 -96.46 52.65 4.00
C ASN A 263 -96.41 53.94 4.84
N CYS A 264 -95.96 55.08 4.30
CA CYS A 264 -95.97 56.38 4.96
C CYS A 264 -97.33 57.02 4.74
N MET A 265 -97.81 57.09 3.50
CA MET A 265 -99.20 57.37 3.14
C MET A 265 -100.20 56.53 3.97
N ALA A 266 -99.96 55.22 4.11
CA ALA A 266 -100.81 54.35 4.93
C ALA A 266 -100.68 54.59 6.46
N ARG A 267 -99.53 55.07 6.95
CA ARG A 267 -99.35 55.45 8.36
C ARG A 267 -99.82 56.87 8.65
N GLU A 268 -99.77 57.80 7.72
CA GLU A 268 -100.40 59.12 7.83
C GLU A 268 -101.92 58.95 7.92
N LEU A 269 -102.48 58.06 7.10
CA LEU A 269 -103.88 57.57 7.18
C LEU A 269 -104.24 56.84 8.49
N GLN A 270 -103.27 56.59 9.38
CA GLN A 270 -103.46 55.97 10.70
C GLN A 270 -103.00 56.86 11.87
N ASN A 271 -102.01 57.74 11.69
CA ASN A 271 -101.58 58.73 12.67
C ASN A 271 -102.59 59.89 12.73
N ALA A 272 -103.23 60.23 11.62
CA ALA A 272 -104.46 61.02 11.60
C ALA A 272 -105.62 60.38 12.40
N LYS A 273 -105.48 59.11 12.82
CA LYS A 273 -106.38 58.37 13.73
C LYS A 273 -105.75 58.04 15.09
N GLN A 274 -104.59 58.61 15.42
CA GLN A 274 -103.87 58.39 16.69
C GLN A 274 -103.38 59.68 17.36
N GLU A 275 -103.13 60.76 16.62
CA GLU A 275 -103.09 62.11 17.21
C GLU A 275 -104.47 62.48 17.79
N GLU A 276 -105.53 61.94 17.19
CA GLU A 276 -106.91 61.82 17.70
C GLU A 276 -107.01 61.16 19.10
N CYS A 277 -105.93 60.50 19.58
CA CYS A 277 -105.94 59.65 20.77
C CYS A 277 -104.80 59.93 21.79
N ILE A 278 -103.68 60.57 21.41
CA ILE A 278 -102.51 60.79 22.31
C ILE A 278 -102.43 62.22 22.89
N LEU A 279 -103.17 63.18 22.33
CA LEU A 279 -103.44 64.47 23.01
C LEU A 279 -104.16 64.30 24.37
N GLN A 280 -104.63 63.09 24.65
CA GLN A 280 -105.25 62.61 25.89
C GLN A 280 -104.27 62.50 27.10
N ASP A 281 -103.00 62.12 26.89
CA ASP A 281 -102.21 61.42 27.94
C ASP A 281 -100.97 62.15 28.50
N ARG A 282 -100.30 63.01 27.71
CA ARG A 282 -98.97 63.61 28.02
C ARG A 282 -98.91 64.47 29.31
N ILE A 283 -100.05 64.69 29.93
CA ILE A 283 -100.32 65.51 31.12
C ILE A 283 -99.62 64.99 32.40
N SER A 284 -99.06 63.77 32.39
CA SER A 284 -99.03 62.92 33.60
C SER A 284 -97.66 62.57 34.24
N CYS A 285 -96.49 63.16 33.85
CA CYS A 285 -95.20 62.48 34.16
C CYS A 285 -93.89 63.28 34.41
N LEU A 286 -93.88 64.62 34.53
CA LEU A 286 -92.64 65.41 34.73
C LEU A 286 -92.09 65.41 36.18
N GLU A 287 -92.20 64.30 36.91
CA GLU A 287 -92.37 64.34 38.37
C GLU A 287 -91.21 63.80 39.23
N ASN A 288 -90.26 63.01 38.69
CA ASN A 288 -89.56 62.01 39.53
C ASN A 288 -88.03 62.05 39.69
N ASP A 289 -87.22 62.42 38.69
CA ASP A 289 -85.80 62.01 38.58
C ASP A 289 -84.76 62.71 39.51
N ASN A 290 -85.16 63.68 40.33
CA ASN A 290 -84.27 64.65 40.99
C ASN A 290 -83.42 64.10 42.17
N LYS A 291 -83.00 62.80 42.17
CA LYS A 291 -82.74 62.04 43.42
C LYS A 291 -81.35 61.40 43.64
N GLU A 292 -80.67 60.79 42.65
CA GLU A 292 -79.54 59.83 42.94
C GLU A 292 -78.11 60.43 42.95
N ILE A 293 -77.86 61.59 42.35
CA ILE A 293 -76.50 62.08 42.01
C ILE A 293 -75.52 62.20 43.20
N CYS A 294 -76.00 62.32 44.44
CA CYS A 294 -75.22 62.77 45.59
C CYS A 294 -74.24 61.75 46.22
N ARG A 295 -74.19 60.49 45.78
CA ARG A 295 -73.74 59.37 46.64
C ARG A 295 -72.23 59.00 46.66
N LEU A 296 -71.44 59.35 45.65
CA LEU A 296 -70.19 58.60 45.33
C LEU A 296 -68.83 59.20 45.79
N LEU A 297 -68.79 60.42 46.35
CA LEU A 297 -67.56 61.24 46.33
C LEU A 297 -66.50 60.99 47.44
N GLN A 298 -66.78 60.21 48.50
CA GLN A 298 -66.02 60.31 49.77
C GLN A 298 -64.81 59.37 49.96
N GLN A 299 -64.61 58.33 49.15
CA GLN A 299 -63.86 57.12 49.62
C GLN A 299 -62.31 57.14 49.45
N LYS A 300 -61.71 58.09 48.71
CA LYS A 300 -60.36 57.90 48.12
C LYS A 300 -59.13 58.35 48.94
N VAL A 301 -59.28 59.05 50.07
CA VAL A 301 -58.20 59.91 50.63
C VAL A 301 -57.14 59.19 51.49
N LYS A 302 -57.38 57.96 51.98
CA LYS A 302 -56.73 57.46 53.20
C LYS A 302 -55.32 56.83 53.07
N CYS A 303 -54.80 56.60 51.86
CA CYS A 303 -53.78 55.54 51.63
C CYS A 303 -52.30 55.95 51.61
N ILE A 304 -51.96 57.25 51.73
CA ILE A 304 -50.65 57.77 51.25
C ILE A 304 -49.55 57.85 52.33
N LYS A 305 -49.87 57.72 53.63
CA LYS A 305 -49.01 58.23 54.73
C LYS A 305 -47.90 57.31 55.30
N GLU A 306 -47.78 56.05 54.86
CA GLU A 306 -47.04 55.04 55.66
C GLU A 306 -45.62 54.68 55.17
N LEU A 307 -45.19 55.16 53.99
CA LEU A 307 -43.95 54.68 53.33
C LEU A 307 -42.67 55.50 53.61
N GLU A 308 -42.76 56.67 54.26
CA GLU A 308 -41.65 57.65 54.27
C GLU A 308 -40.61 57.45 55.40
N CYS A 309 -40.86 56.58 56.39
CA CYS A 309 -40.10 56.60 57.66
C CYS A 309 -38.83 55.73 57.75
N GLN A 310 -38.54 54.81 56.82
CA GLN A 310 -37.54 53.74 57.06
C GLN A 310 -36.12 54.00 56.52
N LEU A 311 -35.90 55.02 55.69
CA LEU A 311 -34.64 55.19 54.95
C LEU A 311 -33.51 55.94 55.70
N CYS A 312 -33.83 56.66 56.78
CA CYS A 312 -32.95 57.70 57.34
C CYS A 312 -31.85 57.21 58.33
N ILE A 313 -31.78 55.91 58.64
CA ILE A 313 -31.00 55.41 59.81
C ILE A 313 -29.63 54.81 59.44
N LYS A 314 -29.39 54.42 58.18
CA LYS A 314 -28.24 53.56 57.81
C LYS A 314 -26.98 54.26 57.28
N GLU A 315 -27.00 55.57 57.08
CA GLU A 315 -25.85 56.30 56.49
C GLU A 315 -24.88 56.91 57.52
N GLN A 316 -25.14 56.76 58.83
CA GLN A 316 -24.39 57.46 59.89
C GLN A 316 -23.31 56.61 60.61
N GLU A 317 -23.16 55.33 60.28
CA GLU A 317 -22.40 54.36 61.10
C GLU A 317 -20.92 54.14 60.69
N GLN A 318 -20.41 54.81 59.63
CA GLN A 318 -19.13 54.43 58.99
C GLN A 318 -17.92 55.34 59.28
N GLU A 319 -18.09 56.51 59.91
CA GLU A 319 -17.07 57.58 59.88
C GLU A 319 -16.23 57.79 61.18
N GLN A 320 -16.38 56.95 62.22
CA GLN A 320 -15.80 57.24 63.56
C GLN A 320 -14.92 56.14 64.19
N CYS A 321 -14.27 55.28 63.39
CA CYS A 321 -13.43 54.19 63.90
C CYS A 321 -12.00 54.57 64.40
N GLN A 322 -11.60 55.85 64.37
CA GLN A 322 -10.16 56.21 64.29
C GLN A 322 -9.56 57.05 65.44
N CYS A 323 -10.27 57.30 66.55
CA CYS A 323 -9.81 58.28 67.57
C CYS A 323 -9.61 57.82 69.04
N CYS A 324 -10.10 56.66 69.48
CA CYS A 324 -10.09 56.32 70.93
C CYS A 324 -9.47 54.94 71.24
N ILE A 325 -8.16 54.77 70.97
CA ILE A 325 -7.37 53.63 71.48
C ILE A 325 -6.79 53.90 72.89
N GLU A 326 -6.74 55.16 73.34
CA GLU A 326 -5.84 55.56 74.43
C GLU A 326 -6.49 55.90 75.79
N GLU A 327 -7.82 55.84 75.94
CA GLU A 327 -8.46 55.91 77.27
C GLU A 327 -8.38 54.56 78.04
N LEU A 328 -7.13 54.26 78.38
CA LEU A 328 -6.72 53.25 79.36
C LEU A 328 -7.50 53.34 80.69
N ASN A 329 -7.60 52.17 81.34
CA ASN A 329 -7.57 52.05 82.81
C ASN A 329 -8.71 52.70 83.64
N SER A 330 -9.88 52.97 83.08
CA SER A 330 -11.09 53.26 83.90
C SER A 330 -11.79 51.97 84.39
N LYS A 331 -11.23 51.38 85.46
CA LYS A 331 -11.76 50.24 86.27
C LYS A 331 -11.79 48.89 85.53
N ILE A 332 -11.24 47.78 86.05
CA ILE A 332 -10.70 47.47 87.38
C ILE A 332 -11.63 47.91 88.52
N ARG A 333 -12.85 47.33 88.50
CA ARG A 333 -13.73 46.98 89.63
C ARG A 333 -15.17 46.80 89.14
N ALA A 334 -15.59 45.56 88.95
CA ALA A 334 -16.59 44.90 89.79
C ALA A 334 -17.08 43.60 89.13
N LEU A 335 -17.13 42.52 89.92
CA LEU A 335 -18.26 41.57 90.07
C LEU A 335 -18.98 41.08 88.76
N ASN A 336 -19.19 39.77 88.53
CA ASN A 336 -19.10 38.66 89.47
C ASN A 336 -19.20 37.25 88.84
N THR A 337 -18.91 36.23 89.67
CA THR A 337 -19.42 34.82 89.66
C THR A 337 -19.03 33.84 88.53
N SER A 338 -18.71 32.55 88.77
CA SER A 338 -18.40 31.80 90.02
C SER A 338 -17.80 30.39 89.76
N THR A 339 -16.95 29.88 90.68
CA THR A 339 -16.38 28.49 90.76
C THR A 339 -16.06 28.15 92.26
N SER A 340 -15.83 26.89 92.71
CA SER A 340 -16.01 26.50 94.17
C SER A 340 -15.04 25.46 94.89
N GLY A 341 -14.19 25.86 95.93
CA GLY A 341 -13.39 25.09 97.01
C GLY A 341 -11.95 25.64 97.43
N PHE A 342 -11.07 25.31 98.46
CA PHE A 342 -11.02 24.83 99.92
C PHE A 342 -9.55 24.98 100.63
N ASP A 343 -9.24 24.70 101.96
CA ASP A 343 -7.96 25.11 102.75
C ASP A 343 -7.48 24.32 104.08
N VAL A 344 -6.22 24.47 104.70
CA VAL A 344 -5.65 23.85 106.01
C VAL A 344 -4.25 24.37 106.67
N LEU A 345 -3.80 23.99 107.95
CA LEU A 345 -2.56 24.43 108.81
C LEU A 345 -1.93 23.32 109.79
N GLY A 346 -0.89 23.29 110.73
CA GLY A 346 0.22 24.05 111.51
C GLY A 346 0.92 23.11 112.64
N GLU A 347 1.87 23.24 113.67
CA GLU A 347 3.02 24.04 114.37
C GLU A 347 3.60 23.19 115.65
N LYS A 348 4.58 23.35 116.65
CA LYS A 348 5.94 23.96 117.16
C LYS A 348 6.30 23.45 118.66
N GLU A 349 7.38 23.56 119.55
CA GLU A 349 8.89 23.86 119.76
C GLU A 349 9.47 23.57 121.28
N ASP A 350 10.81 23.69 121.68
CA ASP A 350 11.55 23.09 122.92
C ASP A 350 12.79 23.82 123.71
N LYS A 351 13.37 23.36 124.91
CA LYS A 351 14.84 23.47 125.53
C LYS A 351 15.17 23.56 127.13
N ALA A 352 16.37 23.12 127.73
CA ALA A 352 16.86 23.25 129.21
C ALA A 352 18.41 22.91 129.65
N ASP A 353 18.98 23.17 130.91
CA ASP A 353 20.43 22.86 131.45
C ASP A 353 20.92 23.04 133.02
N LEU A 354 22.12 22.49 133.49
CA LEU A 354 23.26 22.76 134.54
C LEU A 354 23.34 22.66 136.17
N SER A 355 24.51 22.27 136.86
CA SER A 355 24.95 22.43 138.37
C SER A 355 26.38 21.85 138.93
N GLN A 356 27.01 22.21 140.15
CA GLN A 356 28.31 21.60 140.81
C GLN A 356 28.97 22.04 142.26
N GLN A 357 29.86 21.20 142.95
CA GLN A 357 31.12 21.38 143.90
C GLN A 357 31.31 21.46 145.52
N LEU A 358 32.54 21.05 146.09
CA LEU A 358 33.45 21.52 147.29
C LEU A 358 33.68 20.83 148.76
N LYS A 359 34.93 20.81 149.42
CA LYS A 359 35.38 20.84 150.94
C LYS A 359 36.69 20.04 151.46
N GLN A 360 37.42 20.40 152.58
CA GLN A 360 38.50 19.53 153.23
C GLN A 360 39.02 19.77 154.70
N CYS A 361 39.58 18.70 155.31
CA CYS A 361 40.78 18.58 156.21
C CYS A 361 40.76 18.97 157.73
N LYS A 362 41.43 18.16 158.60
CA LYS A 362 41.94 18.51 159.97
C LYS A 362 42.85 17.43 160.64
N GLU A 363 43.54 17.81 161.73
CA GLU A 363 44.23 17.01 162.79
C GLU A 363 45.55 16.25 162.45
N LYS A 364 46.34 15.83 163.48
CA LYS A 364 47.66 15.19 163.34
C LYS A 364 48.24 14.32 164.50
N CYS A 365 47.72 14.27 165.74
CA CYS A 365 48.59 14.26 166.95
C CYS A 365 49.17 12.93 167.56
N LYS A 366 48.41 12.15 168.35
CA LYS A 366 48.83 11.21 169.45
C LYS A 366 49.67 9.96 169.05
N LYS A 367 50.94 10.11 168.65
CA LYS A 367 51.62 9.09 167.80
C LYS A 367 52.91 8.42 168.29
N LEU A 368 53.71 9.00 169.20
CA LEU A 368 55.14 8.62 169.28
C LEU A 368 55.49 7.36 170.09
N GLU A 369 54.83 7.07 171.22
CA GLU A 369 55.13 5.82 171.97
C GLU A 369 54.66 4.56 171.25
N GLN A 370 53.62 4.71 170.42
CA GLN A 370 53.19 3.71 169.45
C GLN A 370 54.36 3.35 168.49
N GLU A 371 55.24 4.29 168.15
CA GLU A 371 56.30 4.08 167.16
C GLU A 371 57.35 3.04 167.58
N VAL A 372 57.60 2.80 168.88
CA VAL A 372 58.66 1.88 169.33
C VAL A 372 58.18 0.42 169.31
N GLU A 373 56.95 0.16 169.76
CA GLU A 373 56.32 -1.15 169.60
C GLU A 373 55.96 -1.40 168.13
N ASP A 374 55.56 -0.35 167.40
CA ASP A 374 55.52 -0.42 165.95
C ASP A 374 56.90 -0.70 165.34
N LEU A 375 58.03 -0.26 165.92
CA LEU A 375 59.37 -0.49 165.34
C LEU A 375 59.81 -1.95 165.45
N LYS A 376 59.43 -2.65 166.53
CA LYS A 376 59.56 -4.12 166.57
C LYS A 376 58.66 -4.78 165.53
N LYS A 377 57.38 -4.40 165.48
CA LYS A 377 56.45 -4.90 164.46
C LYS A 377 56.92 -4.59 163.03
N LYS A 378 57.54 -3.43 162.78
CA LYS A 378 58.14 -3.02 161.50
C LYS A 378 59.38 -3.85 161.18
N LEU A 379 60.14 -4.35 162.17
CA LEU A 379 61.27 -5.24 161.94
C LEU A 379 60.81 -6.66 161.59
N GLU A 380 59.86 -7.22 162.34
CA GLU A 380 59.24 -8.52 162.00
C GLU A 380 58.50 -8.46 160.66
N TRP A 381 57.77 -7.37 160.42
CA TRP A 381 57.13 -7.07 159.13
C TRP A 381 58.18 -6.90 158.02
N ALA A 382 59.30 -6.21 158.25
CA ALA A 382 60.36 -6.08 157.24
C ALA A 382 61.05 -7.42 156.93
N VAL A 383 61.22 -8.31 157.91
CA VAL A 383 61.72 -9.68 157.66
C VAL A 383 60.68 -10.48 156.88
N GLN A 384 59.41 -10.44 157.27
CA GLN A 384 58.35 -11.14 156.55
C GLN A 384 58.16 -10.58 155.13
N GLU A 385 58.34 -9.27 154.95
CA GLU A 385 58.27 -8.59 153.66
C GLU A 385 59.52 -8.87 152.80
N MET A 386 60.70 -9.01 153.39
CA MET A 386 61.86 -9.54 152.66
C MET A 386 61.64 -10.98 152.20
N GLU A 387 60.98 -11.84 152.99
CA GLU A 387 60.56 -13.16 152.50
C GLU A 387 59.49 -13.07 151.41
N ASN A 388 58.52 -12.16 151.53
CA ASN A 388 57.48 -11.95 150.53
C ASN A 388 58.10 -11.46 149.22
N MET A 389 58.99 -10.46 149.27
CA MET A 389 59.79 -10.01 148.14
C MET A 389 60.66 -11.13 147.57
N ALA A 390 61.23 -12.03 148.39
CA ALA A 390 61.99 -13.18 147.89
C ALA A 390 61.10 -14.25 147.21
N LYS A 391 59.86 -14.44 147.66
CA LYS A 391 58.84 -15.28 147.00
C LYS A 391 58.37 -14.62 145.70
N GLU A 392 58.17 -13.30 145.72
CA GLU A 392 57.74 -12.48 144.59
C GLU A 392 58.80 -12.37 143.50
N ILE A 393 60.09 -12.19 143.85
CA ILE A 393 61.21 -12.24 142.90
C ILE A 393 61.28 -13.62 142.22
N LYS A 394 61.00 -14.71 142.95
CA LYS A 394 60.89 -16.05 142.34
C LYS A 394 59.69 -16.15 141.39
N ARG A 395 58.52 -15.63 141.77
CA ARG A 395 57.32 -15.56 140.91
C ARG A 395 57.60 -14.78 139.62
N LEU A 396 58.15 -13.58 139.75
CA LEU A 396 58.50 -12.69 138.64
C LEU A 396 59.60 -13.29 137.74
N ASN A 397 60.58 -14.01 138.29
CA ASN A 397 61.56 -14.73 137.48
C ASN A 397 60.91 -15.88 136.70
N CYS A 398 60.01 -16.65 137.31
CA CYS A 398 59.26 -17.68 136.58
C CYS A 398 58.35 -17.08 135.50
N GLU A 399 57.75 -15.92 135.73
CA GLU A 399 56.97 -15.19 134.72
C GLU A 399 57.85 -14.62 133.60
N LEU A 400 59.06 -14.13 133.92
CA LEU A 400 60.06 -13.73 132.94
C LEU A 400 60.52 -14.92 132.08
N ASP A 401 60.69 -16.10 132.67
CA ASP A 401 61.05 -17.33 131.95
C ASP A 401 59.88 -17.94 131.16
N CYS A 402 58.62 -17.64 131.53
CA CYS A 402 57.45 -17.86 130.67
C CYS A 402 57.46 -16.89 129.48
N ALA A 403 57.57 -15.59 129.73
CA ALA A 403 57.57 -14.56 128.70
C ALA A 403 58.72 -14.73 127.70
N ARG A 404 59.92 -15.13 128.16
CA ARG A 404 61.06 -15.47 127.30
C ARG A 404 60.74 -16.63 126.34
N ARG A 405 60.05 -17.67 126.81
CA ARG A 405 59.64 -18.80 125.94
C ARG A 405 58.56 -18.37 124.95
N GLU A 406 57.55 -17.63 125.39
CA GLU A 406 56.55 -17.06 124.47
C GLU A 406 57.17 -16.13 123.41
N ILE A 407 58.22 -15.37 123.75
CA ILE A 407 58.96 -14.55 122.80
C ILE A 407 59.66 -15.44 121.78
N CYS A 408 60.42 -16.45 122.19
CA CYS A 408 61.11 -17.36 121.26
C CYS A 408 60.15 -18.20 120.40
N GLU A 409 58.98 -18.57 120.92
CA GLU A 409 57.90 -19.20 120.14
C GLU A 409 57.35 -18.23 119.07
N LYS A 410 57.15 -16.95 119.42
CA LYS A 410 56.72 -15.91 118.47
C LYS A 410 57.82 -15.54 117.46
N GLU A 411 59.08 -15.50 117.86
CA GLU A 411 60.24 -15.30 116.96
C GLU A 411 60.34 -16.44 115.93
N SER A 412 60.16 -17.69 116.35
CA SER A 412 60.07 -18.84 115.43
C SER A 412 58.89 -18.69 114.47
N MET A 413 57.71 -18.34 114.99
CA MET A 413 56.51 -18.16 114.16
C MET A 413 56.64 -17.01 113.15
N ILE A 414 57.31 -15.92 113.52
CA ILE A 414 57.67 -14.82 112.61
C ILE A 414 58.59 -15.35 111.51
N GLY A 415 59.66 -16.07 111.85
CA GLY A 415 60.57 -16.67 110.87
C GLY A 415 59.92 -17.71 109.94
N ASP A 416 58.87 -18.40 110.39
CA ASP A 416 58.04 -19.28 109.55
C ASP A 416 57.13 -18.47 108.59
N LEU A 417 56.58 -17.36 109.07
CA LEU A 417 55.76 -16.45 108.26
C LEU A 417 56.59 -15.68 107.22
N GLU A 418 57.79 -15.22 107.58
CA GLU A 418 58.74 -14.56 106.67
C GLU A 418 59.10 -15.49 105.49
N ARG A 419 59.52 -16.74 105.76
CA ARG A 419 59.76 -17.76 104.73
C ARG A 419 58.52 -18.07 103.89
N THR A 420 57.32 -17.96 104.46
CA THR A 420 56.06 -18.16 103.73
C THR A 420 55.77 -16.97 102.79
N ILE A 421 56.10 -15.74 103.21
CA ILE A 421 56.00 -14.53 102.38
C ILE A 421 57.02 -14.59 101.25
N GLU A 422 58.30 -14.86 101.52
CA GLU A 422 59.34 -15.02 100.49
C GLU A 422 58.94 -16.02 99.40
N HIS A 423 58.37 -17.16 99.80
CA HIS A 423 57.92 -18.18 98.84
C HIS A 423 56.70 -17.73 98.02
N ALA A 424 55.76 -17.00 98.63
CA ALA A 424 54.60 -16.44 97.93
C ALA A 424 54.99 -15.32 96.96
N GLU A 425 55.91 -14.43 97.35
CA GLU A 425 56.49 -13.40 96.47
C GLU A 425 57.23 -14.04 95.29
N HIS A 426 57.96 -15.13 95.51
CA HIS A 426 58.65 -15.84 94.43
C HIS A 426 57.69 -16.52 93.44
N ASP A 427 56.59 -17.17 93.88
CA ASP A 427 55.57 -17.65 92.95
C ASP A 427 54.87 -16.51 92.22
N MET A 428 54.56 -15.39 92.90
CA MET A 428 54.00 -14.21 92.24
C MET A 428 54.92 -13.65 91.16
N GLU A 429 56.22 -13.51 91.42
CA GLU A 429 57.20 -13.06 90.43
C GLU A 429 57.32 -14.06 89.25
N CYS A 430 57.34 -15.36 89.55
CA CYS A 430 57.35 -16.42 88.53
C CYS A 430 56.03 -16.48 87.74
N ARG A 431 54.91 -16.00 88.29
CA ARG A 431 53.63 -15.86 87.58
C ARG A 431 53.57 -14.60 86.73
N MET A 432 54.09 -13.47 87.23
CA MET A 432 54.24 -12.23 86.45
C MET A 432 55.08 -12.48 85.20
N LYS A 433 56.28 -13.08 85.34
CA LYS A 433 57.15 -13.41 84.20
C LYS A 433 56.44 -14.26 83.14
N ARG A 434 55.67 -15.28 83.55
CA ARG A 434 54.85 -16.10 82.64
C ARG A 434 53.73 -15.31 81.95
N VAL A 435 53.15 -14.30 82.59
CA VAL A 435 52.15 -13.40 81.98
C VAL A 435 52.82 -12.43 81.01
N ASP A 436 53.97 -11.85 81.36
CA ASP A 436 54.73 -10.95 80.49
C ASP A 436 55.23 -11.67 79.22
N GLU A 437 55.71 -12.92 79.34
CA GLU A 437 56.05 -13.77 78.20
C GLU A 437 54.84 -14.04 77.29
N GLN A 438 53.65 -14.25 77.86
CA GLN A 438 52.41 -14.42 77.10
C GLN A 438 51.96 -13.12 76.42
N LEU A 439 52.05 -11.98 77.10
CA LEU A 439 51.76 -10.66 76.52
C LEU A 439 52.71 -10.35 75.36
N GLN A 440 54.01 -10.57 75.53
CA GLN A 440 55.00 -10.41 74.46
C GLN A 440 54.78 -11.39 73.28
N LYS A 441 54.16 -12.55 73.51
CA LYS A 441 53.73 -13.46 72.44
C LYS A 441 52.52 -12.90 71.69
N TYR A 442 51.48 -12.47 72.39
CA TYR A 442 50.30 -11.87 71.77
C TYR A 442 50.60 -10.55 71.05
N GLU A 443 51.51 -9.72 71.57
CA GLU A 443 51.98 -8.52 70.85
C GLU A 443 52.63 -8.85 69.50
N ARG A 444 53.42 -9.92 69.43
CA ARG A 444 54.06 -10.36 68.18
C ARG A 444 53.02 -10.90 67.21
N GLU A 445 52.09 -11.75 67.69
CA GLU A 445 50.97 -12.24 66.89
C GLU A 445 50.11 -11.09 66.35
N ILE A 446 49.81 -10.06 67.16
CA ILE A 446 49.08 -8.86 66.72
C ILE A 446 49.86 -8.08 65.65
N LYS A 447 51.17 -7.88 65.84
CA LYS A 447 52.04 -7.20 64.85
C LYS A 447 52.09 -7.98 63.52
N GLU A 448 52.22 -9.30 63.58
CA GLU A 448 52.16 -10.20 62.42
C GLU A 448 50.81 -10.13 61.71
N LYS A 449 49.68 -10.21 62.44
CA LYS A 449 48.34 -10.08 61.84
C LYS A 449 48.08 -8.70 61.26
N THR A 450 48.59 -7.63 61.88
CA THR A 450 48.50 -6.26 61.35
C THR A 450 49.26 -6.15 60.03
N HIS A 451 50.46 -6.73 59.93
CA HIS A 451 51.20 -6.78 58.67
C HIS A 451 50.47 -7.62 57.61
N MET A 452 49.92 -8.79 57.96
CA MET A 452 49.11 -9.60 57.04
C MET A 452 47.87 -8.86 56.51
N ILE A 453 47.24 -8.01 57.32
CA ILE A 453 46.10 -7.18 56.91
C ILE A 453 46.55 -6.13 55.88
N ALA A 454 47.61 -5.36 56.17
CA ALA A 454 48.15 -4.38 55.22
C ALA A 454 48.57 -5.03 53.88
N ASP A 455 49.16 -6.22 53.96
CA ASP A 455 49.50 -7.07 52.81
C ASP A 455 48.28 -7.48 51.96
N CYS A 456 47.12 -7.64 52.59
CA CYS A 456 45.86 -7.95 51.91
C CYS A 456 45.19 -6.69 51.36
N GLU A 457 45.23 -5.58 52.09
CA GLU A 457 44.74 -4.27 51.65
C GLU A 457 45.49 -3.79 50.39
N GLU A 458 46.82 -3.95 50.34
CA GLU A 458 47.62 -3.60 49.16
C GLU A 458 47.24 -4.48 47.96
N LYS A 459 47.02 -5.78 48.17
CA LYS A 459 46.55 -6.71 47.12
C LYS A 459 45.15 -6.32 46.63
N CYS A 460 44.24 -5.96 47.52
CA CYS A 460 42.92 -5.44 47.16
C CYS A 460 43.01 -4.16 46.32
N CYS A 461 43.85 -3.19 46.70
CA CYS A 461 44.07 -1.98 45.90
C CYS A 461 44.63 -2.31 44.50
N ARG A 462 45.62 -3.21 44.40
CA ARG A 462 46.17 -3.68 43.12
C ARG A 462 45.10 -4.36 42.24
N TYR A 463 44.24 -5.21 42.81
CA TYR A 463 43.12 -5.81 42.08
C TYR A 463 42.07 -4.80 41.65
N GLN A 464 41.79 -3.79 42.48
CA GLN A 464 40.82 -2.73 42.18
C GLN A 464 41.31 -1.81 41.03
N HIS A 465 42.61 -1.48 40.99
CA HIS A 465 43.22 -0.81 39.84
C HIS A 465 43.16 -1.68 38.58
N ALA A 466 43.53 -2.97 38.67
CA ALA A 466 43.49 -3.88 37.53
C ALA A 466 42.06 -4.13 37.00
N LEU A 467 41.04 -4.06 37.85
CA LEU A 467 39.63 -4.04 37.44
C LEU A 467 39.31 -2.76 36.66
N CYS A 468 39.69 -1.59 37.17
CA CYS A 468 39.45 -0.31 36.51
C CYS A 468 40.16 -0.21 35.14
N ASP A 469 41.38 -0.73 35.02
CA ASP A 469 42.07 -0.85 33.73
C ASP A 469 41.29 -1.73 32.74
N LYS A 470 40.67 -2.81 33.22
CA LYS A 470 39.84 -3.71 32.40
C LYS A 470 38.49 -3.12 32.02
N GLU A 471 37.90 -2.28 32.87
CA GLU A 471 36.71 -1.49 32.53
C GLU A 471 37.03 -0.50 31.39
N HIS A 472 38.15 0.23 31.45
CA HIS A 472 38.59 1.12 30.37
C HIS A 472 38.98 0.37 29.08
N GLU A 473 39.57 -0.83 29.17
CA GLU A 473 39.76 -1.70 27.99
C GLU A 473 38.42 -2.09 27.36
N LEU A 474 37.43 -2.45 28.18
CA LEU A 474 36.11 -2.88 27.74
C LEU A 474 35.35 -1.75 27.04
N GLU A 475 35.26 -0.56 27.64
CA GLU A 475 34.66 0.64 27.01
C GLU A 475 35.32 0.94 25.65
N ASN A 476 36.65 0.82 25.56
CA ASN A 476 37.40 1.04 24.32
C ASN A 476 37.09 -0.04 23.25
N THR A 477 36.79 -1.28 23.65
CA THR A 477 36.27 -2.31 22.73
C THR A 477 34.83 -2.05 22.31
N GLU A 478 33.95 -1.61 23.20
CA GLU A 478 32.56 -1.26 22.88
C GLU A 478 32.50 -0.08 21.90
N GLN A 479 33.32 0.97 22.10
CA GLN A 479 33.43 2.08 21.16
C GLN A 479 33.92 1.66 19.77
N LYS A 480 34.82 0.66 19.68
CA LYS A 480 35.24 0.09 18.38
C LYS A 480 34.11 -0.71 17.73
N LEU A 481 33.42 -1.54 18.51
CA LEU A 481 32.29 -2.35 18.05
C LEU A 481 31.14 -1.45 17.55
N ALA A 482 30.85 -0.35 18.24
CA ALA A 482 29.89 0.67 17.80
C ALA A 482 30.27 1.32 16.45
N ARG A 483 31.57 1.62 16.22
CA ARG A 483 32.05 2.13 14.92
C ARG A 483 31.89 1.09 13.81
N CYS A 484 32.30 -0.15 14.05
CA CYS A 484 32.10 -1.26 13.11
C CYS A 484 30.61 -1.49 12.77
N ASN A 485 29.70 -1.36 13.75
CA ASN A 485 28.27 -1.44 13.51
C ASN A 485 27.74 -0.28 12.65
N CYS A 486 28.26 0.94 12.83
CA CYS A 486 27.93 2.07 11.95
C CYS A 486 28.44 1.85 10.51
N GLU A 487 29.66 1.33 10.35
CA GLU A 487 30.24 0.99 9.05
C GLU A 487 29.44 -0.12 8.34
N LEU A 488 29.06 -1.18 9.06
CA LEU A 488 28.19 -2.26 8.56
C LEU A 488 26.80 -1.74 8.17
N SER A 489 26.22 -0.81 8.95
CA SER A 489 24.94 -0.17 8.62
C SER A 489 25.03 0.65 7.33
N ASN A 490 26.09 1.45 7.18
CA ASN A 490 26.35 2.23 5.97
C ASN A 490 26.57 1.33 4.74
N LEU A 491 27.32 0.23 4.89
CA LEU A 491 27.51 -0.77 3.85
C LEU A 491 26.19 -1.47 3.48
N CYS A 492 25.34 -1.80 4.46
CA CYS A 492 24.02 -2.38 4.21
C CYS A 492 23.10 -1.42 3.43
N CYS A 493 23.12 -0.12 3.74
CA CYS A 493 22.40 0.88 2.96
C CYS A 493 22.93 0.97 1.53
N LYS A 494 24.25 1.01 1.36
CA LYS A 494 24.88 1.06 0.03
C LYS A 494 24.64 -0.19 -0.82
N THR A 495 24.51 -1.37 -0.21
CA THR A 495 24.08 -2.58 -0.92
C THR A 495 22.65 -2.44 -1.45
N LYS A 496 21.72 -1.88 -0.66
CA LYS A 496 20.34 -1.64 -1.11
C LYS A 496 20.28 -0.64 -2.27
N GLU A 497 21.03 0.46 -2.20
CA GLU A 497 21.16 1.43 -3.30
C GLU A 497 21.63 0.75 -4.61
N LEU A 498 22.58 -0.19 -4.51
CA LEU A 498 23.08 -0.95 -5.66
C LEU A 498 22.07 -2.01 -6.17
N GLU A 499 21.29 -2.63 -5.27
CA GLU A 499 20.20 -3.54 -5.63
C GLU A 499 19.05 -2.79 -6.34
N GLU A 500 18.67 -1.61 -5.85
CA GLU A 500 17.68 -0.73 -6.46
C GLU A 500 18.15 -0.24 -7.85
N ALA A 501 19.41 0.21 -7.96
CA ALA A 501 20.00 0.59 -9.24
C ALA A 501 20.04 -0.58 -10.25
N ARG A 502 20.41 -1.79 -9.80
CA ARG A 502 20.34 -3.02 -10.60
C ARG A 502 18.91 -3.31 -11.07
N ASN A 503 17.92 -3.17 -10.19
CA ASN A 503 16.52 -3.43 -10.53
C ASN A 503 15.99 -2.40 -11.56
N CYS A 504 16.35 -1.12 -11.45
CA CYS A 504 16.06 -0.11 -12.47
C CYS A 504 16.67 -0.46 -13.84
N ILE A 505 17.93 -0.92 -13.87
CA ILE A 505 18.60 -1.36 -15.11
C ILE A 505 17.89 -2.59 -15.70
N GLN A 506 17.52 -3.57 -14.87
CA GLN A 506 16.82 -4.78 -15.30
C GLN A 506 15.43 -4.47 -15.88
N ASN A 507 14.67 -3.55 -15.25
CA ASN A 507 13.37 -3.12 -15.74
C ASN A 507 13.50 -2.42 -17.10
N ARG A 508 14.43 -1.46 -17.22
CA ARG A 508 14.72 -0.78 -18.48
C ARG A 508 15.16 -1.73 -19.60
N PHE A 509 15.90 -2.79 -19.27
CA PHE A 509 16.26 -3.84 -20.23
C PHE A 509 15.05 -4.68 -20.64
N ASN A 510 14.14 -5.01 -19.71
CA ASN A 510 12.91 -5.73 -20.01
C ASN A 510 11.96 -4.89 -20.90
N GLU A 511 11.80 -3.60 -20.60
CA GLU A 511 11.05 -2.62 -21.40
C GLU A 511 11.59 -2.54 -22.83
N MET A 512 12.91 -2.37 -22.99
CA MET A 512 13.57 -2.35 -24.31
C MET A 512 13.37 -3.66 -25.09
N ARG A 513 13.35 -4.81 -24.38
CA ARG A 513 13.08 -6.11 -25.00
C ARG A 513 11.61 -6.26 -25.45
N VAL A 514 10.67 -5.66 -24.73
CA VAL A 514 9.25 -5.60 -25.15
C VAL A 514 9.11 -4.71 -26.38
N GLN A 515 9.65 -3.49 -26.35
CA GLN A 515 9.65 -2.56 -27.49
C GLN A 515 10.26 -3.18 -28.76
N TYR A 516 11.36 -3.93 -28.63
CA TYR A 516 11.95 -4.65 -29.76
C TYR A 516 11.06 -5.78 -30.29
N SER A 517 10.32 -6.47 -29.41
CA SER A 517 9.35 -7.51 -29.80
C SER A 517 8.13 -6.91 -30.50
N GLU A 518 7.63 -5.76 -30.03
CA GLU A 518 6.54 -5.01 -30.64
C GLU A 518 6.93 -4.54 -32.04
N LEU A 519 8.09 -3.90 -32.18
CA LEU A 519 8.65 -3.44 -33.47
C LEU A 519 8.87 -4.60 -34.47
N CYS A 520 9.26 -5.79 -34.00
CA CYS A 520 9.36 -6.98 -34.86
C CYS A 520 8.00 -7.43 -35.41
N GLU A 521 6.93 -7.35 -34.62
CA GLU A 521 5.58 -7.73 -35.05
C GLU A 521 4.95 -6.64 -35.92
N GLU A 522 5.17 -5.35 -35.63
CA GLU A 522 4.82 -4.23 -36.52
C GLU A 522 5.48 -4.37 -37.89
N TYR A 523 6.78 -4.69 -37.93
CA TYR A 523 7.51 -4.95 -39.18
C TYR A 523 6.92 -6.15 -39.95
N LYS A 524 6.56 -7.23 -39.25
CA LYS A 524 5.91 -8.40 -39.84
C LYS A 524 4.54 -8.06 -40.44
N ILE A 525 3.69 -7.36 -39.70
CA ILE A 525 2.38 -6.88 -40.15
C ILE A 525 2.55 -5.95 -41.38
N THR A 526 3.50 -5.02 -41.34
CA THR A 526 3.78 -4.10 -42.45
C THR A 526 4.22 -4.86 -43.71
N ARG A 527 5.05 -5.90 -43.55
CA ARG A 527 5.47 -6.77 -44.66
C ARG A 527 4.30 -7.59 -45.23
N GLU A 528 3.42 -8.09 -44.38
CA GLU A 528 2.21 -8.83 -44.78
C GLU A 528 1.22 -7.91 -45.52
N GLN A 529 1.00 -6.68 -45.04
CA GLN A 529 0.22 -5.66 -45.74
C GLN A 529 0.80 -5.31 -47.12
N LEU A 530 2.12 -5.10 -47.21
CA LEU A 530 2.80 -4.83 -48.48
C LEU A 530 2.69 -6.01 -49.47
N GLN A 531 2.68 -7.25 -48.96
CA GLN A 531 2.44 -8.44 -49.76
C GLN A 531 1.00 -8.48 -50.28
N CYS A 532 -0.01 -8.19 -49.46
CA CYS A 532 -1.40 -8.07 -49.89
C CYS A 532 -1.58 -6.99 -50.96
N GLN A 533 -1.06 -5.77 -50.73
CA GLN A 533 -1.09 -4.69 -51.73
C GLN A 533 -0.39 -5.07 -53.04
N THR A 534 0.67 -5.89 -52.98
CA THR A 534 1.34 -6.40 -54.19
C THR A 534 0.46 -7.39 -54.96
N VAL A 535 -0.28 -8.24 -54.26
CA VAL A 535 -1.27 -9.15 -54.86
C VAL A 535 -2.41 -8.35 -55.48
N GLU A 536 -3.07 -7.47 -54.72
CA GLU A 536 -4.15 -6.58 -55.17
C GLU A 536 -3.75 -5.74 -56.39
N CYS A 537 -2.55 -5.16 -56.38
CA CYS A 537 -2.00 -4.41 -57.52
C CYS A 537 -1.77 -5.30 -58.76
N SER A 538 -1.49 -6.60 -58.57
CA SER A 538 -1.38 -7.57 -59.66
C SER A 538 -2.74 -8.09 -60.15
N ASP A 539 -3.75 -8.16 -59.27
CA ASP A 539 -5.14 -8.46 -59.60
C ASP A 539 -5.73 -7.32 -60.44
N ALA A 540 -5.67 -6.08 -59.94
CA ALA A 540 -6.14 -4.89 -60.64
C ALA A 540 -5.45 -4.69 -62.01
N LYS A 541 -4.19 -5.10 -62.16
CA LYS A 541 -3.50 -5.12 -63.48
C LYS A 541 -4.06 -6.19 -64.42
N ARG A 542 -4.45 -7.36 -63.91
CA ARG A 542 -5.12 -8.42 -64.69
C ARG A 542 -6.53 -8.00 -65.09
N ASP A 543 -7.28 -7.39 -64.18
CA ASP A 543 -8.63 -6.88 -64.45
C ASP A 543 -8.62 -5.72 -65.44
N LEU A 544 -7.67 -4.77 -65.29
CA LEU A 544 -7.44 -3.71 -66.29
C LEU A 544 -7.11 -4.29 -67.67
N ALA A 545 -6.27 -5.33 -67.74
CA ALA A 545 -5.95 -5.99 -69.01
C ALA A 545 -7.16 -6.76 -69.59
N CYS A 546 -8.06 -7.29 -68.76
CA CYS A 546 -9.32 -7.87 -69.20
C CYS A 546 -10.29 -6.80 -69.73
N ALA A 547 -10.47 -5.71 -68.99
CA ALA A 547 -11.29 -4.57 -69.42
C ALA A 547 -10.77 -3.91 -70.71
N GLN A 548 -9.44 -3.81 -70.88
CA GLN A 548 -8.83 -3.35 -72.13
C GLN A 548 -9.13 -4.29 -73.31
N ARG A 549 -9.09 -5.61 -73.11
CA ARG A 549 -9.49 -6.58 -74.16
C ARG A 549 -10.97 -6.47 -74.51
N GLU A 550 -11.84 -6.24 -73.53
CA GLU A 550 -13.28 -6.10 -73.79
C GLU A 550 -13.61 -4.76 -74.47
N VAL A 551 -12.97 -3.65 -74.07
CA VAL A 551 -13.05 -2.37 -74.79
C VAL A 551 -12.57 -2.51 -76.24
N GLU A 552 -11.50 -3.27 -76.47
CA GLU A 552 -10.96 -3.53 -77.81
C GLU A 552 -11.86 -4.47 -78.64
N LYS A 553 -12.56 -5.42 -78.00
CA LYS A 553 -13.62 -6.23 -78.63
C LYS A 553 -14.82 -5.36 -79.01
N LEU A 554 -15.32 -4.56 -78.07
CA LEU A 554 -16.41 -3.60 -78.29
C LEU A 554 -16.07 -2.54 -79.35
N ARG A 555 -14.80 -2.16 -79.51
CA ARG A 555 -14.33 -1.32 -80.63
C ARG A 555 -14.54 -1.99 -81.98
N ARG A 556 -14.18 -3.27 -82.10
CA ARG A 556 -14.39 -4.05 -83.34
C ARG A 556 -15.88 -4.24 -83.61
N GLU A 557 -16.67 -4.64 -82.62
CA GLU A 557 -18.13 -4.74 -82.74
C GLU A 557 -18.77 -3.40 -83.16
N LEU A 558 -18.28 -2.27 -82.63
CA LEU A 558 -18.71 -0.93 -83.04
C LEU A 558 -18.28 -0.58 -84.48
N ASP A 559 -17.09 -0.97 -84.91
CA ASP A 559 -16.59 -0.73 -86.27
C ASP A 559 -17.29 -1.63 -87.30
N ASP A 560 -17.60 -2.88 -86.95
CA ASP A 560 -18.45 -3.78 -87.73
C ASP A 560 -19.87 -3.20 -87.86
N VAL A 561 -20.45 -2.68 -86.77
CA VAL A 561 -21.75 -1.97 -86.79
C VAL A 561 -21.70 -0.69 -87.63
N LYS A 562 -20.59 0.07 -87.60
CA LYS A 562 -20.40 1.22 -88.52
C LYS A 562 -20.34 0.78 -89.97
N MET A 563 -19.65 -0.33 -90.29
CA MET A 563 -19.60 -0.86 -91.66
C MET A 563 -20.99 -1.32 -92.12
N CYS A 564 -21.72 -2.07 -91.29
CA CYS A 564 -23.11 -2.42 -91.57
C CYS A 564 -24.01 -1.17 -91.74
N LEU A 565 -23.79 -0.12 -90.94
CA LEU A 565 -24.53 1.13 -91.05
C LEU A 565 -24.20 1.88 -92.36
N GLN A 566 -22.92 1.96 -92.76
CA GLN A 566 -22.51 2.51 -94.05
C GLN A 566 -23.05 1.71 -95.24
N GLU A 567 -23.10 0.37 -95.14
CA GLU A 567 -23.76 -0.47 -96.14
C GLU A 567 -25.27 -0.18 -96.22
N LYS A 568 -25.92 0.10 -95.08
CA LYS A 568 -27.34 0.46 -95.02
C LYS A 568 -27.60 1.87 -95.53
N GLU A 569 -26.75 2.85 -95.23
CA GLU A 569 -26.77 4.18 -95.84
C GLU A 569 -26.57 4.10 -97.36
N GLY A 570 -25.63 3.27 -97.83
CA GLY A 570 -25.43 3.00 -99.25
C GLY A 570 -26.57 2.18 -99.91
N GLN A 571 -27.36 1.44 -99.14
CA GLN A 571 -28.63 0.83 -99.61
C GLN A 571 -29.75 1.88 -99.67
N ILE A 572 -29.86 2.74 -98.66
CA ILE A 572 -30.83 3.86 -98.61
C ILE A 572 -30.56 4.87 -99.73
N PHE A 573 -29.30 5.18 -100.04
CA PHE A 573 -28.92 6.07 -101.12
C PHE A 573 -29.40 5.52 -102.47
N ARG A 574 -29.09 4.24 -102.78
CA ARG A 574 -29.58 3.56 -103.99
C ARG A 574 -31.10 3.46 -104.05
N LEU A 575 -31.77 3.16 -102.93
CA LEU A 575 -33.24 3.19 -102.86
C LEU A 575 -33.83 4.59 -103.06
N ASN A 576 -33.08 5.66 -102.74
CA ASN A 576 -33.48 7.04 -102.99
C ASN A 576 -33.17 7.49 -104.44
N GLU A 577 -32.13 6.95 -105.07
CA GLU A 577 -31.90 7.03 -106.52
C GLU A 577 -33.03 6.30 -107.29
N ASP A 578 -33.38 5.07 -106.91
CA ASP A 578 -34.51 4.33 -107.45
C ASP A 578 -35.83 5.10 -107.25
N LYS A 579 -36.06 5.66 -106.05
CA LYS A 579 -37.24 6.50 -105.76
C LYS A 579 -37.28 7.76 -106.61
N THR A 580 -36.15 8.44 -106.85
CA THR A 580 -36.12 9.66 -107.68
C THR A 580 -36.21 9.34 -109.18
N CYS A 581 -35.67 8.20 -109.62
CA CYS A 581 -35.91 7.63 -110.95
C CYS A 581 -37.39 7.29 -111.16
N LEU A 582 -38.02 6.60 -110.20
CA LEU A 582 -39.45 6.28 -110.21
C LEU A 582 -40.32 7.54 -110.14
N ALA A 583 -39.97 8.53 -109.31
CA ALA A 583 -40.69 9.82 -109.25
C ALA A 583 -40.58 10.60 -110.57
N SER A 584 -39.40 10.59 -111.22
CA SER A 584 -39.20 11.17 -112.55
C SER A 584 -40.01 10.43 -113.62
N LYS A 585 -40.13 9.09 -113.51
CA LYS A 585 -40.94 8.25 -114.40
C LYS A 585 -42.45 8.46 -114.18
N VAL A 586 -42.89 8.67 -112.94
CA VAL A 586 -44.26 9.07 -112.61
C VAL A 586 -44.55 10.46 -113.15
N SER A 587 -43.68 11.44 -112.95
CA SER A 587 -43.81 12.79 -113.52
C SER A 587 -43.87 12.76 -115.06
N SER A 588 -43.06 11.94 -115.72
CA SER A 588 -43.12 11.73 -117.17
C SER A 588 -44.45 11.12 -117.63
N LEU A 589 -44.97 10.12 -116.93
CA LEU A 589 -46.29 9.53 -117.20
C LEU A 589 -47.43 10.52 -116.93
N GLN A 590 -47.27 11.38 -115.92
CA GLN A 590 -48.25 12.40 -115.56
C GLN A 590 -48.30 13.53 -116.59
N CYS A 591 -47.15 14.06 -117.04
CA CYS A 591 -47.08 14.95 -118.21
C CYS A 591 -47.68 14.30 -119.47
N ARG A 592 -47.53 12.99 -119.65
CA ARG A 592 -48.15 12.27 -120.78
C ARG A 592 -49.67 12.21 -120.65
N LEU A 593 -50.20 11.94 -119.46
CA LEU A 593 -51.64 11.96 -119.17
C LEU A 593 -52.24 13.36 -119.28
N GLU A 594 -51.51 14.41 -118.90
CA GLU A 594 -51.91 15.81 -119.09
C GLU A 594 -51.89 16.20 -120.59
N GLY A 595 -50.93 15.67 -121.36
CA GLY A 595 -50.91 15.77 -122.83
C GLY A 595 -52.08 15.04 -123.50
N GLU A 596 -52.39 13.81 -123.08
CA GLU A 596 -53.57 13.04 -123.53
C GLU A 596 -54.87 13.77 -123.15
N THR A 597 -54.95 14.36 -121.95
CA THR A 597 -56.13 15.11 -121.47
C THR A 597 -56.33 16.41 -122.26
N THR A 598 -55.27 17.16 -122.54
CA THR A 598 -55.35 18.38 -123.36
C THR A 598 -55.69 18.06 -124.82
N GLN A 599 -55.15 16.96 -125.38
CA GLN A 599 -55.53 16.47 -126.70
C GLN A 599 -57.03 16.11 -126.80
N MET A 600 -57.56 15.38 -125.81
CA MET A 600 -58.99 15.04 -125.75
C MET A 600 -59.88 16.29 -125.54
N THR A 601 -59.38 17.28 -124.78
CA THR A 601 -60.07 18.57 -124.59
C THR A 601 -60.13 19.37 -125.89
N GLN A 602 -59.05 19.39 -126.68
CA GLN A 602 -59.03 19.99 -128.01
C GLN A 602 -60.02 19.29 -128.96
N GLN A 603 -60.04 17.95 -128.98
CA GLN A 603 -61.00 17.19 -129.81
C GLN A 603 -62.47 17.49 -129.44
N MET A 604 -62.78 17.71 -128.16
CA MET A 604 -64.12 18.17 -127.75
C MET A 604 -64.42 19.60 -128.22
N ALA A 605 -63.43 20.51 -128.24
CA ALA A 605 -63.60 21.86 -128.77
C ALA A 605 -63.84 21.85 -130.29
N ASP A 606 -63.07 21.03 -131.03
CA ASP A 606 -63.19 20.89 -132.48
C ASP A 606 -64.56 20.28 -132.86
N LEU A 607 -65.02 19.24 -132.15
CA LEU A 607 -66.37 18.67 -132.31
C LEU A 607 -67.48 19.69 -132.05
N LYS A 608 -67.30 20.54 -131.02
CA LYS A 608 -68.27 21.58 -130.67
C LYS A 608 -68.37 22.66 -131.76
N TYR A 609 -67.23 23.10 -132.28
CA TYR A 609 -67.14 24.01 -133.43
C TYR A 609 -67.81 23.43 -134.69
N HIS A 610 -67.64 22.12 -134.94
CA HIS A 610 -68.36 21.44 -136.02
C HIS A 610 -69.88 21.44 -135.82
N MET A 611 -70.40 21.19 -134.61
CA MET A 611 -71.83 21.26 -134.31
C MET A 611 -72.39 22.68 -134.45
N GLU A 612 -71.65 23.70 -134.01
CA GLU A 612 -72.05 25.11 -134.13
C GLU A 612 -72.13 25.52 -135.62
N LYS A 613 -71.24 24.98 -136.47
CA LYS A 613 -71.25 25.22 -137.92
C LYS A 613 -72.43 24.58 -138.66
N GLU A 614 -72.86 23.38 -138.30
CA GLU A 614 -74.08 22.78 -138.89
C GLU A 614 -75.36 23.51 -138.45
N ASN A 615 -75.42 24.00 -137.20
CA ASN A 615 -76.54 24.82 -136.74
C ASN A 615 -76.68 26.13 -137.54
N GLU A 616 -75.57 26.74 -137.92
CA GLU A 616 -75.58 27.95 -138.76
C GLU A 616 -76.04 27.65 -140.20
N GLN A 617 -75.67 26.50 -140.76
CA GLN A 617 -76.17 26.05 -142.06
C GLN A 617 -77.69 25.81 -142.04
N LEU A 618 -78.21 25.19 -140.97
CA LEU A 618 -79.66 24.97 -140.80
C LEU A 618 -80.46 26.28 -140.66
N ARG A 619 -79.88 27.33 -140.05
CA ARG A 619 -80.49 28.68 -140.00
C ARG A 619 -80.60 29.32 -141.38
N ASN A 620 -79.56 29.21 -142.20
CA ASN A 620 -79.55 29.83 -143.53
C ASN A 620 -80.58 29.19 -144.47
N CYS A 621 -80.74 27.87 -144.44
CA CYS A 621 -81.79 27.18 -145.21
C CYS A 621 -83.23 27.54 -144.75
N LEU A 622 -83.42 27.96 -143.51
CA LEU A 622 -84.72 28.47 -143.03
C LEU A 622 -85.03 29.85 -143.64
N ILE A 623 -84.05 30.75 -143.69
CA ILE A 623 -84.20 32.11 -144.26
C ILE A 623 -84.54 32.02 -145.76
N GLU A 624 -83.84 31.17 -146.52
CA GLU A 624 -84.12 30.96 -147.95
C GLU A 624 -85.55 30.44 -148.23
N LEU A 625 -86.14 29.68 -147.30
CA LEU A 625 -87.53 29.22 -147.41
C LEU A 625 -88.55 30.34 -147.12
N GLU A 626 -88.25 31.25 -146.19
CA GLU A 626 -89.13 32.38 -145.86
C GLU A 626 -89.20 33.41 -146.99
N GLU A 627 -88.09 33.73 -147.65
CA GLU A 627 -88.04 34.66 -148.81
C GLU A 627 -88.82 34.14 -150.03
N ASN A 628 -88.75 32.83 -150.30
CA ASN A 628 -89.53 32.18 -151.36
C ASN A 628 -91.05 32.21 -151.07
N ASN A 629 -91.44 32.13 -149.80
CA ASN A 629 -92.85 32.17 -149.40
C ASN A 629 -93.44 33.60 -149.49
N ALA A 630 -92.62 34.61 -149.16
CA ALA A 630 -92.99 36.02 -149.30
C ALA A 630 -93.25 36.41 -150.77
N THR A 631 -92.41 35.97 -151.71
CA THR A 631 -92.53 36.30 -153.15
C THR A 631 -93.73 35.65 -153.83
N LEU A 632 -94.12 34.43 -153.42
CA LEU A 632 -95.38 33.80 -153.85
C LEU A 632 -96.61 34.56 -153.34
N THR A 633 -96.59 34.95 -152.06
CA THR A 633 -97.66 35.75 -151.43
C THR A 633 -97.85 37.10 -152.12
N GLN A 634 -96.78 37.73 -152.59
CA GLN A 634 -96.81 39.01 -153.29
C GLN A 634 -97.49 38.92 -154.67
N LYS A 635 -97.31 37.81 -155.41
CA LYS A 635 -97.97 37.57 -156.71
C LYS A 635 -99.48 37.32 -156.59
N ASN A 636 -99.90 36.54 -155.60
CA ASN A 636 -101.33 36.25 -155.37
C ASN A 636 -102.12 37.56 -155.13
N ASN A 637 -101.56 38.44 -154.31
CA ASN A 637 -102.08 39.78 -154.03
C ASN A 637 -102.17 40.72 -155.25
N ALA A 638 -101.45 40.44 -156.35
CA ALA A 638 -101.51 41.27 -157.56
C ALA A 638 -102.74 40.93 -158.44
N LEU A 639 -103.01 39.64 -158.65
CA LEU A 639 -104.15 39.17 -159.46
C LEU A 639 -105.49 39.59 -158.84
N GLN A 640 -105.61 39.51 -157.51
CA GLN A 640 -106.85 39.84 -156.80
C GLN A 640 -107.21 41.34 -156.87
N ARG A 641 -106.26 42.23 -157.18
CA ARG A 641 -106.50 43.68 -157.35
C ARG A 641 -107.10 44.03 -158.71
N GLN A 642 -106.74 43.31 -159.78
CA GLN A 642 -107.27 43.57 -161.12
C GLN A 642 -108.77 43.26 -161.23
N LEU A 643 -109.23 42.18 -160.58
CA LEU A 643 -110.66 41.85 -160.47
C LEU A 643 -111.46 43.00 -159.84
N CYS A 644 -110.99 43.53 -158.70
CA CYS A 644 -111.66 44.63 -158.00
C CYS A 644 -111.70 45.96 -158.80
N GLN A 645 -110.77 46.18 -159.73
CA GLN A 645 -110.82 47.34 -160.63
C GLN A 645 -111.88 47.22 -161.73
N ILE A 646 -112.26 46.01 -162.15
CA ILE A 646 -113.36 45.79 -163.09
C ILE A 646 -114.70 46.12 -162.42
N GLU A 647 -114.88 45.72 -161.16
CA GLU A 647 -116.11 45.97 -160.38
C GLU A 647 -116.39 47.47 -160.18
N LYS A 648 -115.35 48.27 -159.87
CA LYS A 648 -115.51 49.72 -159.61
C LYS A 648 -115.99 50.52 -160.82
N CYS A 649 -115.58 50.16 -162.04
CA CYS A 649 -116.01 50.85 -163.26
C CYS A 649 -117.53 50.70 -163.54
N TYR A 650 -118.14 49.59 -163.13
CA TYR A 650 -119.59 49.41 -163.25
C TYR A 650 -120.38 50.21 -162.21
N TYR A 651 -119.87 50.33 -160.98
CA TYR A 651 -120.54 51.09 -159.92
C TYR A 651 -120.66 52.59 -160.21
N GLN A 652 -119.59 53.24 -160.69
CA GLN A 652 -119.61 54.68 -160.99
C GLN A 652 -120.54 55.07 -162.15
N LYS A 653 -120.89 54.10 -163.01
CA LYS A 653 -121.84 54.30 -164.12
C LYS A 653 -123.30 54.44 -163.65
N VAL A 654 -123.62 53.98 -162.45
CA VAL A 654 -124.95 54.16 -161.82
C VAL A 654 -125.04 55.52 -161.14
N GLU A 655 -124.01 55.89 -160.35
CA GLU A 655 -124.01 57.12 -159.54
C GLU A 655 -124.17 58.42 -160.35
N THR A 656 -123.60 58.48 -161.56
CA THR A 656 -123.62 59.69 -162.39
C THR A 656 -125.02 59.98 -162.96
N LEU A 657 -125.81 58.92 -163.23
CA LEU A 657 -127.20 59.05 -163.70
C LEU A 657 -128.16 59.49 -162.59
N SER A 658 -127.79 59.32 -161.31
CA SER A 658 -128.63 59.70 -160.17
C SER A 658 -128.55 61.19 -159.84
N ARG A 659 -127.37 61.82 -159.94
CA ARG A 659 -127.10 63.14 -159.31
C ARG A 659 -127.65 64.38 -160.02
N GLU A 660 -127.81 64.38 -161.34
CA GLU A 660 -128.36 65.57 -162.05
C GLU A 660 -129.86 65.49 -162.33
N ASN A 661 -130.50 64.35 -162.06
CA ASN A 661 -131.96 64.27 -161.95
C ASN A 661 -132.47 65.15 -160.77
N GLU A 662 -131.66 65.32 -159.71
CA GLU A 662 -131.95 66.22 -158.59
C GLU A 662 -131.83 67.71 -158.98
N MET A 663 -131.07 68.07 -160.02
CA MET A 663 -130.91 69.48 -160.43
C MET A 663 -132.05 70.00 -161.33
N LEU A 664 -132.83 69.11 -161.96
CA LEU A 664 -134.11 69.47 -162.60
C LEU A 664 -135.11 70.05 -161.59
N GLN A 665 -134.99 69.72 -160.30
CA GLN A 665 -135.95 70.12 -159.27
C GLN A 665 -135.67 71.51 -158.67
N THR A 666 -134.42 71.99 -158.69
CA THR A 666 -134.01 73.11 -157.80
C THR A 666 -134.23 74.52 -158.37
N LYS A 667 -134.32 74.71 -159.69
CA LYS A 667 -134.61 76.04 -160.30
C LYS A 667 -135.83 76.06 -161.24
N ALA A 668 -136.73 75.09 -161.07
CA ALA A 668 -138.15 75.39 -161.20
C ALA A 668 -138.59 76.48 -160.18
N ALA A 669 -137.97 76.54 -158.99
CA ALA A 669 -138.27 77.52 -157.95
C ALA A 669 -137.99 78.99 -158.35
N ASP A 670 -136.97 79.27 -159.18
CA ASP A 670 -136.67 80.65 -159.62
C ASP A 670 -137.69 81.22 -160.62
N LYS A 671 -138.56 80.36 -161.19
CA LYS A 671 -139.73 80.79 -161.97
C LYS A 671 -140.80 81.46 -161.10
N GLU A 672 -140.74 81.25 -159.78
CA GLU A 672 -141.73 81.65 -158.79
C GLU A 672 -141.42 83.06 -158.24
N ASP A 673 -140.19 83.31 -157.79
CA ASP A 673 -139.80 84.57 -157.12
C ASP A 673 -139.93 85.84 -158.00
N GLN A 674 -139.56 85.79 -159.28
CA GLN A 674 -139.64 86.99 -160.15
C GLN A 674 -140.95 87.10 -160.94
N LEU A 675 -141.82 86.08 -160.90
CA LEU A 675 -143.25 86.26 -161.16
C LEU A 675 -143.89 87.10 -160.04
N GLN A 676 -143.40 86.94 -158.79
CA GLN A 676 -143.85 87.72 -157.65
C GLN A 676 -143.31 89.16 -157.68
N ALA A 677 -142.08 89.40 -158.17
CA ALA A 677 -141.54 90.76 -158.37
C ALA A 677 -142.36 91.62 -159.37
N ALA A 678 -143.00 91.00 -160.37
CA ALA A 678 -143.93 91.70 -161.27
C ALA A 678 -145.23 92.17 -160.57
N LYS A 679 -145.52 91.63 -159.38
CA LYS A 679 -146.68 91.99 -158.55
C LYS A 679 -146.29 92.90 -157.40
N ASP A 680 -145.19 92.65 -156.70
CA ASP A 680 -144.94 93.31 -155.40
C ASP A 680 -144.60 94.80 -155.48
N CYS A 681 -144.22 95.35 -156.65
CA CYS A 681 -144.20 96.81 -156.87
C CYS A 681 -145.49 97.39 -157.49
N ILE A 682 -146.54 96.58 -157.64
CA ILE A 682 -147.95 97.00 -157.60
C ILE A 682 -148.45 96.90 -156.15
N THR A 683 -148.17 95.79 -155.45
CA THR A 683 -148.58 95.56 -154.04
C THR A 683 -147.84 96.43 -153.01
N LEU A 684 -146.77 97.13 -153.39
CA LEU A 684 -146.20 98.25 -152.63
C LEU A 684 -147.00 99.56 -152.76
N LYS A 685 -148.20 99.51 -153.37
CA LYS A 685 -149.30 100.40 -153.02
C LYS A 685 -150.16 99.90 -151.85
N ASP A 686 -150.19 98.60 -151.55
CA ASP A 686 -151.19 98.04 -150.63
C ASP A 686 -150.67 97.89 -149.20
N SER A 687 -149.44 97.40 -148.96
CA SER A 687 -149.07 96.91 -147.62
C SER A 687 -148.27 97.86 -146.72
N GLU A 688 -147.69 98.96 -147.22
CA GLU A 688 -147.43 100.14 -146.36
C GLU A 688 -148.69 101.04 -146.26
N ILE A 689 -149.77 100.69 -146.99
CA ILE A 689 -151.15 101.14 -146.76
C ILE A 689 -151.95 100.18 -145.84
N MET A 690 -151.48 98.95 -145.56
CA MET A 690 -152.23 97.93 -144.80
C MET A 690 -151.45 97.15 -143.71
N ARG A 691 -150.13 97.36 -143.54
CA ARG A 691 -149.49 97.19 -142.22
C ARG A 691 -150.07 98.18 -141.21
N LEU A 692 -150.80 99.18 -141.71
CA LEU A 692 -152.04 99.68 -141.10
C LEU A 692 -153.16 98.59 -141.01
N LYS A 693 -152.95 97.55 -140.17
CA LYS A 693 -153.96 96.74 -139.41
C LYS A 693 -154.63 95.46 -140.04
N LEU A 694 -154.21 94.22 -139.61
CA LEU A 694 -155.00 93.06 -139.01
C LEU A 694 -154.92 91.55 -139.53
N ARG A 695 -154.10 90.67 -138.88
CA ARG A 695 -154.44 89.43 -138.06
C ARG A 695 -154.89 88.00 -138.63
N MET A 696 -154.09 86.87 -138.52
CA MET A 696 -154.43 85.41 -138.09
C MET A 696 -153.63 84.12 -138.64
N CYS A 697 -153.40 83.06 -137.79
CA CYS A 697 -153.33 81.53 -137.97
C CYS A 697 -152.08 80.59 -138.34
N ASN A 698 -152.18 79.21 -138.21
CA ASN A 698 -151.11 78.17 -137.84
C ASN A 698 -151.31 76.60 -138.16
N ILE A 699 -150.23 75.72 -138.28
CA ILE A 699 -149.92 74.30 -137.72
C ILE A 699 -150.27 72.83 -138.33
N ASP A 700 -149.32 71.80 -138.23
CA ASP A 700 -149.29 70.25 -138.02
C ASP A 700 -149.32 68.96 -139.03
N ARG A 701 -148.37 67.96 -138.82
CA ARG A 701 -148.22 66.39 -138.79
C ARG A 701 -148.65 65.22 -139.81
N CYS A 702 -147.80 64.11 -140.01
CA CYS A 702 -148.07 62.58 -140.14
C CYS A 702 -146.89 61.59 -140.60
N ASN A 703 -146.92 60.19 -140.50
CA ASN A 703 -145.77 59.15 -140.74
C ASN A 703 -146.07 57.59 -141.06
N ASN A 704 -145.09 56.67 -141.44
CA ASN A 704 -145.12 55.14 -141.72
C ASN A 704 -143.68 54.42 -141.93
N MET A 705 -143.25 53.11 -142.22
CA MET A 705 -143.70 51.62 -142.36
C MET A 705 -142.55 50.48 -142.56
N THR A 706 -142.85 49.11 -142.53
CA THR A 706 -142.20 47.81 -143.15
C THR A 706 -140.78 47.16 -142.78
N SER A 707 -140.27 45.89 -143.09
CA SER A 707 -140.73 44.42 -143.24
C SER A 707 -139.63 43.27 -143.55
N GLU A 708 -139.91 41.92 -143.36
CA GLU A 708 -139.40 40.55 -143.92
C GLU A 708 -137.92 39.91 -143.88
N CYS A 709 -137.50 38.65 -144.34
CA CYS A 709 -137.82 37.18 -144.04
C CYS A 709 -136.87 36.00 -144.67
N CYS A 710 -136.95 34.67 -144.26
CA CYS A 710 -136.72 33.30 -144.97
C CYS A 710 -135.46 32.26 -145.00
N VAL A 711 -135.52 31.08 -144.25
CA VAL A 711 -135.25 29.56 -144.51
C VAL A 711 -133.84 28.74 -144.64
N PRO A 712 -133.67 27.34 -144.69
CA PRO A 712 -132.62 26.52 -143.92
C PRO A 712 -131.88 25.21 -144.52
N MET A 713 -131.14 24.38 -143.69
CA MET A 713 -130.79 22.88 -143.71
C MET A 713 -129.27 22.39 -143.57
N PRO A 714 -128.94 21.10 -143.18
CA PRO A 714 -127.59 20.61 -142.69
C PRO A 714 -126.97 19.29 -143.29
N GLY A 715 -125.80 18.78 -142.80
CA GLY A 715 -125.34 17.38 -143.03
C GLY A 715 -123.94 16.86 -142.52
N SER A 716 -123.95 15.78 -141.70
CA SER A 716 -123.07 14.57 -141.54
C SER A 716 -121.51 14.46 -141.69
N HIS A 717 -120.89 13.69 -140.75
CA HIS A 717 -119.64 12.86 -140.85
C HIS A 717 -118.25 13.53 -141.09
N ALA A 718 -117.05 12.91 -140.89
CA ALA A 718 -116.52 11.90 -139.93
C ALA A 718 -114.97 11.69 -140.07
N LEU A 719 -114.30 11.10 -139.05
CA LEU A 719 -112.93 10.46 -139.08
C LEU A 719 -111.71 11.41 -139.33
N THR A 720 -110.41 11.05 -139.12
CA THR A 720 -109.71 9.76 -138.87
C THR A 720 -108.37 9.92 -138.10
N CYS A 721 -107.94 8.87 -137.37
CA CYS A 721 -106.58 8.37 -136.96
C CYS A 721 -105.31 9.25 -136.82
N GLU A 722 -104.22 8.86 -136.14
CA GLU A 722 -103.85 8.03 -134.94
C GLU A 722 -102.29 8.27 -134.71
N THR A 723 -101.32 7.50 -134.16
CA THR A 723 -101.14 6.14 -133.59
C THR A 723 -100.05 6.10 -132.50
N GLY A 724 -100.25 5.28 -131.44
CA GLY A 724 -99.18 4.78 -130.54
C GLY A 724 -98.79 5.71 -129.37
N VAL A 725 -98.82 5.38 -128.07
CA VAL A 725 -98.97 4.15 -127.25
C VAL A 725 -97.69 3.31 -126.97
N LYS A 726 -97.03 3.53 -125.80
CA LYS A 726 -96.70 2.46 -124.82
C LYS A 726 -96.04 2.91 -123.50
N CYS A 727 -96.28 2.09 -122.46
CA CYS A 727 -95.54 2.06 -121.19
C CYS A 727 -94.66 0.79 -121.08
N ARG A 728 -93.53 0.84 -120.36
CA ARG A 728 -92.82 -0.25 -119.60
C ARG A 728 -91.52 0.36 -118.99
N ARG A 729 -91.01 0.05 -117.78
CA ARG A 729 -91.14 -1.02 -116.76
C ARG A 729 -90.23 -2.26 -116.96
N ARG A 730 -89.36 -2.54 -115.95
CA ARG A 730 -88.35 -3.64 -115.81
C ARG A 730 -87.09 -3.46 -116.69
N SER A 731 -85.89 -4.00 -116.41
CA SER A 731 -85.31 -4.87 -115.34
C SER A 731 -83.96 -4.24 -114.86
N ALA A 732 -83.34 -4.45 -113.69
CA ALA A 732 -83.14 -5.58 -112.77
C ALA A 732 -82.05 -6.60 -113.18
N SER A 733 -81.20 -7.01 -112.20
CA SER A 733 -80.16 -8.08 -112.26
C SER A 733 -78.88 -7.77 -113.08
N CYS A 734 -77.68 -8.36 -112.86
CA CYS A 734 -77.10 -9.14 -111.75
C CYS A 734 -75.61 -9.50 -112.02
N CYS A 735 -74.86 -9.95 -110.99
CA CYS A 735 -73.79 -10.99 -111.09
C CYS A 735 -72.48 -10.62 -111.88
N ILE A 736 -71.32 -11.32 -111.82
CA ILE A 736 -70.77 -12.43 -110.97
C ILE A 736 -69.22 -12.55 -111.10
N ASN A 737 -68.54 -13.08 -110.07
CA ASN A 737 -67.15 -13.65 -110.05
C ASN A 737 -65.97 -12.72 -110.48
N SER A 738 -64.68 -13.05 -110.26
CA SER A 738 -64.06 -14.33 -109.88
C SER A 738 -62.80 -14.17 -108.98
N GLN A 739 -62.58 -15.15 -108.08
CA GLN A 739 -61.33 -15.92 -107.86
C GLN A 739 -59.95 -15.18 -107.71
N SER A 740 -59.03 -15.59 -106.82
CA SER A 740 -58.89 -16.85 -106.04
C SER A 740 -57.83 -16.74 -104.93
N ASN A 741 -57.82 -17.71 -103.99
CA ASN A 741 -56.67 -18.30 -103.25
C ASN A 741 -55.69 -17.33 -102.54
N ASN A 742 -55.20 -17.47 -101.31
CA ASN A 742 -54.97 -18.53 -100.30
C ASN A 742 -53.86 -17.92 -99.40
N CYS A 743 -53.49 -18.35 -98.18
CA CYS A 743 -53.95 -19.42 -97.29
C CYS A 743 -53.53 -19.06 -95.84
N ASN A 744 -54.25 -19.58 -94.82
CA ASN A 744 -53.75 -20.13 -93.54
C ASN A 744 -52.67 -19.39 -92.68
N LYS A 745 -52.64 -19.48 -91.32
CA LYS A 745 -53.62 -19.86 -90.28
C LYS A 745 -52.92 -19.75 -88.90
N TRP A 746 -53.60 -19.18 -87.87
CA TRP A 746 -53.60 -19.67 -86.46
C TRP A 746 -52.24 -19.60 -85.68
N SER A 747 -52.11 -19.72 -84.34
CA SER A 747 -53.06 -19.71 -83.20
C SER A 747 -52.36 -19.56 -81.83
N VAL A 748 -52.97 -18.81 -80.90
CA VAL A 748 -53.31 -19.18 -79.50
C VAL A 748 -52.20 -19.54 -78.45
N SER A 749 -52.15 -18.70 -77.40
CA SER A 749 -51.91 -18.97 -75.94
C SER A 749 -50.55 -19.34 -75.32
N THR A 750 -50.31 -18.66 -74.17
CA THR A 750 -49.76 -19.10 -72.86
C THR A 750 -48.52 -20.00 -72.76
N ASN A 751 -47.52 -19.54 -71.98
CA ASN A 751 -47.25 -20.06 -70.63
C ASN A 751 -46.19 -19.23 -69.87
N GLU A 752 -46.16 -19.36 -68.55
CA GLU A 752 -45.03 -19.02 -67.68
C GLU A 752 -43.95 -20.15 -67.76
N PRO A 753 -42.77 -19.99 -67.13
CA PRO A 753 -42.68 -20.47 -65.75
C PRO A 753 -41.83 -19.58 -64.81
N GLU A 754 -41.83 -19.99 -63.54
CA GLU A 754 -40.94 -19.53 -62.48
C GLU A 754 -39.48 -19.98 -62.72
N ASP A 755 -38.52 -19.23 -62.18
CA ASP A 755 -37.54 -19.79 -61.23
C ASP A 755 -36.98 -18.65 -60.35
N LYS A 756 -36.55 -18.97 -59.13
CA LYS A 756 -35.94 -18.03 -58.18
C LYS A 756 -34.84 -18.70 -57.36
N ASP A 757 -33.70 -18.02 -57.28
CA ASP A 757 -32.79 -18.00 -56.13
C ASP A 757 -32.83 -16.59 -55.50
#